data_AF-A0A2E8M0H6-F1
#
_entry.id   AF-A0A2E8M0H6-F1
#
_cell.length_a   1.000
_cell.length_b   1.000
_cell.length_c   1.000
_cell.angle_alpha   90.00
_cell.angle_beta   90.00
_cell.angle_gamma   90.00
#
_symmetry.space_group_name_H-M   'P 1'
#
loop_
_entity.id
_entity.type
_entity.pdbx_description
1 polymer ?
#
loop_
_entity_poly.entity_id
_entity_poly.type
_entity_poly.pdbx_seq_one_letter_code
_entity_poly.pdbx_strand_id
1 'polypeptide(L)'
;MSPAQKILELRSLLERHNRLYYVEASPEITDAEYDKLFRELEGLEKIHPDLDDPNSPTRRVGGAPLEGFEQVAHPVPMLSIDDVFTEEEVFEFYQRLQKNLGRKRITVTIEPKIDGVATSLVYRGGALDYGATRGDGLTGDEITANLRTIPTLPLTLDEPYPTMLEIRGEVFMPNKAFARLNEERQDAGLQTFANPRNATAGTLKQLDSRSVAKRPLDFIAHGLGAIEGLDLLSEGDFRSLLSSCSIPCNEPTWTTDTLDGVLSAIRELEQRRLKLPYATDGAVIKVASLPDRLVLGATSRAPRWAVAFKYPPEQKPTRLLDITVQVGRSGILTPVAELEPVSLSATTVSRATLHNESFIQERDIRIGDTVLAHKSGEIIPEVLKVIKQYRPPEAKPFSMQDHLQGKCPACNGTIVERVNSESKERPVITWWCENPLCPKKAVAALTHFGQRKALDLEGLGESVAIKLVASGMVESPLDLFSIQLPELSDLLLDPARLQTGESSKPRRFGEKKAQILIDSINNSKVSQPLSRWIFAMGIPQIGESASRELSRLHQSIPDISSSEILRTICLLADLEEERKEVSPLNKERPPLNEAERSDRKKRHDALKARITEAENEIAGFEVSPDIGAVASRNLITFFSSQHGREFMEQFERLGLCPASDNFLPRPSERDETIGMPFVGKTFVITGTLSQPRSEYKEMIENSGGKVTGSISKGTSFLLAGEGGGSKRDKADNLGIEVISEDQLISMLD
;
A
#
# COMPACT_ATOMS: atom_id res chain seq x y z
N MET A 1 -26.77 -6.82 -48.44
CA MET A 1 -25.78 -6.77 -47.35
C MET A 1 -25.61 -8.16 -46.80
N SER A 2 -24.38 -8.63 -46.59
CA SER A 2 -24.16 -9.88 -45.85
C SER A 2 -24.55 -9.68 -44.37
N PRO A 3 -24.89 -10.76 -43.64
CA PRO A 3 -25.14 -10.68 -42.19
C PRO A 3 -23.99 -9.99 -41.43
N ALA A 4 -22.74 -10.27 -41.80
CA ALA A 4 -21.55 -9.63 -41.22
C ALA A 4 -21.50 -8.11 -41.45
N GLN A 5 -21.80 -7.64 -42.67
CA GLN A 5 -21.83 -6.19 -42.96
C GLN A 5 -22.94 -5.49 -42.17
N LYS A 6 -24.10 -6.13 -42.02
CA LYS A 6 -25.23 -5.58 -41.29
C LYS A 6 -24.99 -5.53 -39.78
N ILE A 7 -24.36 -6.56 -39.22
CA ILE A 7 -23.93 -6.58 -37.80
C ILE A 7 -22.94 -5.45 -37.55
N LEU A 8 -21.93 -5.26 -38.42
CA LEU A 8 -20.93 -4.21 -38.27
C LEU A 8 -21.54 -2.80 -38.38
N GLU A 9 -22.47 -2.59 -39.31
CA GLU A 9 -23.22 -1.33 -39.44
C GLU A 9 -24.06 -1.04 -38.18
N LEU A 10 -24.80 -2.03 -37.67
CA LEU A 10 -25.61 -1.87 -36.46
C LEU A 10 -24.75 -1.59 -35.22
N ARG A 11 -23.59 -2.25 -35.09
CA ARG A 11 -22.63 -1.98 -34.01
C ARG A 11 -22.12 -0.54 -34.07
N SER A 12 -21.66 -0.10 -35.23
CA SER A 12 -21.17 1.28 -35.44
C SER A 12 -22.27 2.33 -35.19
N LEU A 13 -23.49 2.07 -35.64
CA LEU A 13 -24.63 2.98 -35.44
C LEU A 13 -25.03 3.10 -33.96
N LEU A 14 -25.09 1.99 -33.23
CA LEU A 14 -25.40 1.99 -31.80
C LEU A 14 -24.29 2.68 -30.99
N GLU A 15 -23.02 2.44 -31.29
CA GLU A 15 -21.88 3.13 -30.66
C GLU A 15 -21.91 4.64 -30.91
N ARG A 16 -22.21 5.08 -32.15
CA ARG A 16 -22.41 6.49 -32.46
C ARG A 16 -23.53 7.12 -31.62
N HIS A 17 -24.67 6.45 -31.50
CA HIS A 17 -25.79 6.98 -30.72
C HIS A 17 -25.53 6.97 -29.22
N ASN A 18 -24.81 5.97 -28.70
CA ASN A 18 -24.32 5.99 -27.32
C ASN A 18 -23.41 7.19 -27.06
N ARG A 19 -22.48 7.48 -27.96
CA ARG A 19 -21.59 8.64 -27.87
C ARG A 19 -22.36 9.96 -27.86
N LEU A 20 -23.30 10.15 -28.80
CA LEU A 20 -24.16 11.34 -28.86
C LEU A 20 -24.99 11.52 -27.57
N TYR A 21 -25.50 10.42 -27.02
CA TYR A 21 -26.32 10.46 -25.81
C TYR A 21 -25.49 10.74 -24.54
N TYR A 22 -24.41 9.99 -24.32
CA TYR A 22 -23.65 10.01 -23.05
C TYR A 22 -22.49 11.02 -23.02
N VAL A 23 -21.83 11.25 -24.15
CA VAL A 23 -20.62 12.11 -24.23
C VAL A 23 -20.99 13.52 -24.68
N GLU A 24 -21.73 13.64 -25.79
CA GLU A 24 -22.06 14.95 -26.38
C GLU A 24 -23.36 15.57 -25.85
N ALA A 25 -24.18 14.79 -25.14
CA ALA A 25 -25.50 15.19 -24.65
C ALA A 25 -26.43 15.76 -25.76
N SER A 26 -26.34 15.20 -26.97
CA SER A 26 -27.00 15.66 -28.21
C SER A 26 -27.67 14.49 -28.97
N PRO A 27 -28.64 13.76 -28.37
CA PRO A 27 -29.22 12.57 -28.99
C PRO A 27 -29.96 12.89 -30.31
N GLU A 28 -29.64 12.11 -31.35
CA GLU A 28 -30.26 12.22 -32.68
C GLU A 28 -31.53 11.35 -32.86
N ILE A 29 -31.65 10.27 -32.08
CA ILE A 29 -32.76 9.30 -32.16
C ILE A 29 -33.44 9.15 -30.79
N THR A 30 -34.67 8.66 -30.80
CA THR A 30 -35.43 8.37 -29.57
C THR A 30 -35.01 7.04 -28.94
N ASP A 31 -35.23 6.89 -27.62
CA ASP A 31 -34.95 5.64 -26.89
C ASP A 31 -35.63 4.42 -27.54
N ALA A 32 -36.85 4.60 -28.07
CA ALA A 32 -37.60 3.54 -28.73
C ALA A 32 -36.95 3.09 -30.06
N GLU A 33 -36.31 4.01 -30.78
CA GLU A 33 -35.57 3.71 -32.01
C GLU A 33 -34.24 3.03 -31.70
N TYR A 34 -33.55 3.47 -30.64
CA TYR A 34 -32.33 2.84 -30.15
C TYR A 34 -32.60 1.38 -29.73
N ASP A 35 -33.64 1.15 -28.93
CA ASP A 35 -34.04 -0.20 -28.49
C ASP A 35 -34.37 -1.12 -29.65
N LYS A 36 -34.95 -0.58 -30.74
CA LYS A 36 -35.25 -1.34 -31.95
C LYS A 36 -33.97 -1.80 -32.65
N LEU A 37 -33.00 -0.90 -32.82
CA LEU A 37 -31.68 -1.22 -33.39
C LEU A 37 -30.92 -2.23 -32.51
N PHE A 38 -30.99 -2.08 -31.19
CA PHE A 38 -30.36 -2.97 -30.23
C PHE A 38 -30.93 -4.39 -30.29
N ARG A 39 -32.26 -4.54 -30.32
CA ARG A 39 -32.93 -5.85 -30.47
C ARG A 39 -32.64 -6.50 -31.83
N GLU A 40 -32.50 -5.70 -32.88
CA GLU A 40 -32.13 -6.20 -34.20
C GLU A 40 -30.70 -6.77 -34.20
N LEU A 41 -29.74 -6.07 -33.58
CA LEU A 41 -28.38 -6.57 -33.40
C LEU A 41 -28.34 -7.85 -32.53
N GLU A 42 -29.04 -7.85 -31.39
CA GLU A 42 -29.10 -9.02 -30.50
C GLU A 42 -29.69 -10.25 -31.20
N GLY A 43 -30.71 -10.06 -32.05
CA GLY A 43 -31.29 -11.13 -32.86
C GLY A 43 -30.30 -11.68 -33.88
N LEU A 44 -29.55 -10.82 -34.56
CA LEU A 44 -28.57 -11.23 -35.57
C LEU A 44 -27.37 -11.97 -34.96
N GLU A 45 -26.86 -11.52 -33.82
CA GLU A 45 -25.75 -12.17 -33.11
C GLU A 45 -26.14 -13.55 -32.54
N LYS A 46 -27.40 -13.74 -32.13
CA LYS A 46 -27.92 -15.06 -31.75
C LYS A 46 -27.99 -16.05 -32.91
N ILE A 47 -28.25 -15.56 -34.13
CA ILE A 47 -28.36 -16.40 -35.34
C ILE A 47 -26.98 -16.71 -35.93
N HIS A 48 -26.00 -15.82 -35.72
CA HIS A 48 -24.63 -15.95 -36.23
C HIS A 48 -23.57 -15.95 -35.12
N PRO A 49 -23.45 -17.03 -34.32
CA PRO A 49 -22.41 -17.15 -33.27
C PRO A 49 -20.98 -17.10 -33.82
N ASP A 50 -20.79 -17.38 -35.11
CA ASP A 50 -19.52 -17.28 -35.83
C ASP A 50 -19.01 -15.84 -35.98
N LEU A 51 -19.86 -14.84 -35.75
CA LEU A 51 -19.56 -13.41 -35.81
C LEU A 51 -19.60 -12.75 -34.42
N ASP A 52 -19.52 -13.56 -33.35
CA ASP A 52 -19.51 -13.07 -31.97
C ASP A 52 -18.30 -12.17 -31.73
N ASP A 53 -18.54 -11.08 -31.01
CA ASP A 53 -17.53 -10.09 -30.68
C ASP A 53 -17.73 -9.67 -29.23
N PRO A 54 -16.73 -9.88 -28.36
CA PRO A 54 -16.83 -9.53 -26.95
C PRO A 54 -17.02 -8.03 -26.70
N ASN A 55 -16.72 -7.18 -27.70
CA ASN A 55 -16.86 -5.73 -27.65
C ASN A 55 -18.15 -5.22 -28.33
N SER A 56 -19.07 -6.11 -28.69
CA SER A 56 -20.39 -5.71 -29.19
C SER A 56 -21.19 -4.92 -28.14
N PRO A 57 -21.99 -3.89 -28.52
CA PRO A 57 -22.87 -3.16 -27.62
C PRO A 57 -23.81 -4.06 -26.81
N THR A 58 -24.20 -5.22 -27.34
CA THR A 58 -25.06 -6.21 -26.66
C THR A 58 -24.37 -6.94 -25.52
N ARG A 59 -23.04 -6.94 -25.48
CA ARG A 59 -22.19 -7.60 -24.48
C ARG A 59 -21.70 -6.63 -23.39
N ARG A 60 -22.05 -5.34 -23.44
CA ARG A 60 -21.67 -4.32 -22.42
C ARG A 60 -22.18 -4.66 -21.02
N VAL A 61 -23.35 -5.28 -20.89
CA VAL A 61 -23.96 -5.64 -19.60
C VAL A 61 -24.44 -7.09 -19.62
N GLY A 62 -23.81 -7.96 -18.82
CA GLY A 62 -24.21 -9.36 -18.70
C GLY A 62 -23.02 -10.32 -18.72
N GLY A 63 -23.19 -11.47 -18.05
CA GLY A 63 -22.16 -12.49 -17.82
C GLY A 63 -22.47 -13.27 -16.55
N ALA A 64 -21.88 -14.46 -16.39
CA ALA A 64 -21.85 -15.10 -15.08
C ALA A 64 -20.98 -14.25 -14.14
N PRO A 65 -21.32 -14.12 -12.83
CA PRO A 65 -20.44 -13.49 -11.87
C PRO A 65 -19.05 -14.13 -11.92
N LEU A 66 -18.01 -13.30 -11.88
CA LEU A 66 -16.62 -13.77 -11.84
C LEU A 66 -16.38 -14.56 -10.54
N GLU A 67 -15.56 -15.61 -10.59
CA GLU A 67 -15.13 -16.34 -9.38
C GLU A 67 -14.09 -15.54 -8.57
N GLY A 68 -13.33 -14.68 -9.26
CA GLY A 68 -12.31 -13.79 -8.71
C GLY A 68 -11.76 -12.88 -9.80
N PHE A 69 -10.89 -11.94 -9.43
CA PHE A 69 -10.15 -11.13 -10.39
C PHE A 69 -8.79 -11.77 -10.66
N GLU A 70 -8.42 -11.88 -11.94
CA GLU A 70 -7.08 -12.27 -12.35
C GLU A 70 -6.13 -11.07 -12.26
N GLN A 71 -4.84 -11.34 -12.12
CA GLN A 71 -3.82 -10.28 -12.10
C GLN A 71 -3.11 -10.22 -13.45
N VAL A 72 -2.97 -9.01 -13.99
CA VAL A 72 -2.29 -8.75 -15.25
C VAL A 72 -1.14 -7.77 -15.02
N ALA A 73 -0.02 -8.01 -15.71
CA ALA A 73 1.12 -7.11 -15.69
C ALA A 73 0.87 -5.92 -16.64
N HIS A 74 1.16 -4.71 -16.17
CA HIS A 74 1.06 -3.51 -17.00
C HIS A 74 2.20 -3.47 -18.02
N PRO A 75 1.95 -3.14 -19.30
CA PRO A 75 3.01 -3.04 -20.33
C PRO A 75 4.11 -2.05 -19.94
N VAL A 76 3.71 -0.93 -19.34
CA VAL A 76 4.60 0.04 -18.70
C VAL A 76 4.22 0.14 -17.22
N PRO A 77 5.15 0.31 -16.27
CA PRO A 77 4.80 0.52 -14.88
C PRO A 77 3.88 1.74 -14.65
N MET A 78 2.81 1.56 -13.87
CA MET A 78 1.93 2.62 -13.40
C MET A 78 2.47 3.22 -12.09
N LEU A 79 3.31 4.25 -12.22
CA LEU A 79 3.93 4.92 -11.08
C LEU A 79 2.97 5.89 -10.37
N SER A 80 3.31 6.24 -9.13
CA SER A 80 2.67 7.36 -8.41
C SER A 80 3.28 8.68 -8.88
N ILE A 81 2.68 9.80 -8.48
CA ILE A 81 3.22 11.14 -8.74
C ILE A 81 3.69 11.71 -7.39
N ASP A 82 4.82 12.43 -7.38
CA ASP A 82 5.29 13.12 -6.18
C ASP A 82 4.34 14.28 -5.84
N ASP A 83 4.04 14.43 -4.55
CA ASP A 83 3.16 15.48 -4.05
C ASP A 83 3.97 16.73 -3.67
N VAL A 84 3.42 17.90 -3.99
CA VAL A 84 3.87 19.22 -3.51
C VAL A 84 2.68 19.99 -2.95
N PHE A 85 2.93 20.84 -1.95
CA PHE A 85 1.92 21.51 -1.16
C PHE A 85 2.06 23.03 -1.16
N THR A 86 3.20 23.57 -1.59
CA THR A 86 3.46 25.01 -1.61
C THR A 86 3.92 25.50 -2.98
N GLU A 87 3.75 26.79 -3.24
CA GLU A 87 4.20 27.41 -4.49
C GLU A 87 5.74 27.39 -4.60
N GLU A 88 6.45 27.43 -3.46
CA GLU A 88 7.90 27.29 -3.39
C GLU A 88 8.36 25.91 -3.86
N GLU A 89 7.67 24.84 -3.48
CA GLU A 89 7.98 23.49 -3.95
C GLU A 89 7.74 23.33 -5.45
N VAL A 90 6.71 24.00 -6.00
CA VAL A 90 6.46 24.07 -7.46
C VAL A 90 7.60 24.82 -8.16
N PHE A 91 8.09 25.90 -7.56
CA PHE A 91 9.25 26.63 -8.06
C PHE A 91 10.50 25.74 -8.11
N GLU A 92 10.79 25.00 -7.04
CA GLU A 92 11.93 24.08 -6.97
C GLU A 92 11.82 22.96 -8.02
N PHE A 93 10.62 22.41 -8.20
CA PHE A 93 10.34 21.44 -9.26
C PHE A 93 10.65 22.02 -10.65
N TYR A 94 10.15 23.22 -10.96
CA TYR A 94 10.36 23.85 -12.26
C TYR A 94 11.85 24.15 -12.51
N GLN A 95 12.58 24.62 -11.49
CA GLN A 95 14.03 24.81 -11.57
C GLN A 95 14.79 23.51 -11.83
N ARG A 96 14.37 22.41 -11.20
CA ARG A 96 14.95 21.08 -11.42
C ARG A 96 14.76 20.62 -12.86
N LEU A 97 13.59 20.88 -13.47
CA LEU A 97 13.35 20.61 -14.89
C LEU A 97 14.30 21.41 -15.79
N GLN A 98 14.43 22.72 -15.55
CA GLN A 98 15.33 23.60 -16.31
C GLN A 98 16.78 23.13 -16.25
N LYS A 99 17.26 22.74 -15.06
CA LYS A 99 18.62 22.26 -14.84
C LYS A 99 18.89 20.95 -15.57
N ASN A 100 17.96 20.00 -15.49
CA ASN A 100 18.14 18.67 -16.08
C ASN A 100 18.04 18.69 -17.62
N LEU A 101 17.19 19.54 -18.19
CA LEU A 101 17.02 19.68 -19.64
C LEU A 101 17.96 20.73 -20.26
N GLY A 102 18.66 21.53 -19.45
CA GLY A 102 19.59 22.57 -19.92
C GLY A 102 18.91 23.74 -20.63
N ARG A 103 17.61 23.96 -20.41
CA ARG A 103 16.81 25.01 -21.07
C ARG A 103 16.13 25.90 -20.03
N LYS A 104 16.02 27.21 -20.32
CA LYS A 104 15.37 28.20 -19.43
C LYS A 104 13.84 28.14 -19.44
N ARG A 105 13.24 27.64 -20.52
CA ARG A 105 11.78 27.54 -20.65
C ARG A 105 11.40 26.12 -20.99
N ILE A 106 10.54 25.53 -20.17
CA ILE A 106 10.06 24.16 -20.33
C ILE A 106 8.55 24.23 -20.44
N THR A 107 8.00 23.80 -21.57
CA THR A 107 6.55 23.77 -21.75
C THR A 107 5.96 22.65 -20.89
N VAL A 108 5.01 23.02 -20.04
CA VAL A 108 4.27 22.11 -19.16
C VAL A 108 2.78 22.24 -19.40
N THR A 109 2.07 21.14 -19.19
CA THR A 109 0.61 21.10 -19.10
C THR A 109 0.18 21.01 -17.64
N ILE A 110 -0.92 21.68 -17.31
CA ILE A 110 -1.55 21.68 -15.99
C ILE A 110 -2.98 21.18 -16.17
N GLU A 111 -3.38 20.20 -15.37
CA GLU A 111 -4.71 19.57 -15.44
C GLU A 111 -5.25 19.20 -14.04
N PRO A 112 -6.57 19.06 -13.87
CA PRO A 112 -7.17 18.63 -12.62
C PRO A 112 -6.67 17.26 -12.16
N LYS A 113 -6.35 17.13 -10.87
CA LYS A 113 -6.02 15.85 -10.26
C LYS A 113 -7.31 15.14 -9.82
N ILE A 114 -7.81 14.26 -10.67
CA ILE A 114 -9.09 13.56 -10.47
C ILE A 114 -8.98 12.63 -9.24
N ASP A 115 -9.96 12.71 -8.34
CA ASP A 115 -10.05 11.80 -7.18
C ASP A 115 -10.89 10.56 -7.52
N GLY A 116 -10.25 9.63 -8.24
CA GLY A 116 -10.86 8.39 -8.72
C GLY A 116 -10.03 7.14 -8.43
N VAL A 117 -10.18 6.14 -9.28
CA VAL A 117 -9.41 4.89 -9.28
C VAL A 117 -8.63 4.78 -10.58
N ALA A 118 -7.30 4.80 -10.45
CA ALA A 118 -6.36 4.63 -11.56
C ALA A 118 -6.58 3.30 -12.27
N THR A 119 -6.80 3.39 -13.58
CA THR A 119 -7.10 2.29 -14.48
C THR A 119 -6.26 2.41 -15.75
N SER A 120 -5.75 1.28 -16.24
CA SER A 120 -5.11 1.15 -17.54
C SER A 120 -6.04 0.41 -18.50
N LEU A 121 -6.21 0.92 -19.71
CA LEU A 121 -6.99 0.31 -20.79
C LEU A 121 -6.05 -0.02 -21.94
N VAL A 122 -6.00 -1.27 -22.36
CA VAL A 122 -5.18 -1.71 -23.49
C VAL A 122 -6.07 -2.02 -24.68
N TYR A 123 -5.82 -1.32 -25.78
CA TYR A 123 -6.45 -1.55 -27.08
C TYR A 123 -5.45 -2.19 -28.03
N ARG A 124 -5.90 -3.18 -28.80
CA ARG A 124 -5.12 -3.84 -29.86
C ARG A 124 -5.94 -3.88 -31.14
N GLY A 125 -5.37 -3.38 -32.24
CA GLY A 125 -6.08 -3.27 -33.51
C GLY A 125 -7.39 -2.50 -33.39
N GLY A 126 -7.43 -1.47 -32.53
CA GLY A 126 -8.61 -0.64 -32.30
C GLY A 126 -9.68 -1.23 -31.37
N ALA A 127 -9.56 -2.49 -30.93
CA ALA A 127 -10.52 -3.11 -30.01
C ALA A 127 -9.97 -3.14 -28.57
N LEU A 128 -10.84 -2.93 -27.57
CA LEU A 128 -10.47 -3.09 -26.16
C LEU A 128 -10.11 -4.56 -25.88
N ASP A 129 -8.84 -4.80 -25.56
CA ASP A 129 -8.31 -6.12 -25.21
C ASP A 129 -8.62 -6.42 -23.74
N TYR A 130 -8.05 -5.62 -22.85
CA TYR A 130 -8.35 -5.68 -21.42
C TYR A 130 -8.18 -4.32 -20.74
N GLY A 131 -8.72 -4.21 -19.52
CA GLY A 131 -8.47 -3.10 -18.62
C GLY A 131 -8.18 -3.56 -17.20
N ALA A 132 -7.26 -2.87 -16.53
CA ALA A 132 -6.72 -3.29 -15.24
C ALA A 132 -6.64 -2.12 -14.25
N THR A 133 -6.83 -2.41 -12.98
CA THR A 133 -6.55 -1.45 -11.90
C THR A 133 -5.04 -1.23 -11.74
N ARG A 134 -4.63 -0.15 -11.07
CA ARG A 134 -3.20 0.09 -10.80
C ARG A 134 -2.49 -1.03 -10.01
N GLY A 135 -3.18 -1.65 -9.04
CA GLY A 135 -2.58 -2.59 -8.09
C GLY A 135 -1.34 -2.04 -7.40
N ASP A 136 -0.21 -2.76 -7.50
CA ASP A 136 1.08 -2.35 -6.94
C ASP A 136 1.91 -1.43 -7.87
N GLY A 137 1.38 -1.16 -9.06
CA GLY A 137 2.02 -0.35 -10.11
C GLY A 137 2.75 -1.18 -11.18
N LEU A 138 3.02 -2.46 -10.93
CA LEU A 138 3.56 -3.41 -11.91
C LEU A 138 2.47 -4.37 -12.37
N THR A 139 1.63 -4.82 -11.45
CA THR A 139 0.52 -5.72 -11.68
C THR A 139 -0.78 -5.10 -11.15
N GLY A 140 -1.87 -5.42 -11.82
CA GLY A 140 -3.21 -4.92 -11.54
C GLY A 140 -4.26 -6.00 -11.61
N ASP A 141 -5.35 -5.83 -10.86
CA ASP A 141 -6.53 -6.67 -11.02
C ASP A 141 -7.17 -6.37 -12.39
N GLU A 142 -7.36 -7.39 -13.23
CA GLU A 142 -8.11 -7.33 -14.49
C GLU A 142 -9.59 -7.07 -14.15
N ILE A 143 -10.16 -6.01 -14.71
CA ILE A 143 -11.52 -5.55 -14.43
C ILE A 143 -12.30 -5.23 -15.71
N THR A 144 -11.99 -5.88 -16.83
CA THR A 144 -12.55 -5.54 -18.15
C THR A 144 -14.06 -5.66 -18.17
N ALA A 145 -14.61 -6.72 -17.56
CA ALA A 145 -16.06 -6.92 -17.48
C ALA A 145 -16.78 -5.76 -16.79
N ASN A 146 -16.13 -5.11 -15.81
CA ASN A 146 -16.69 -3.97 -15.09
C ASN A 146 -16.50 -2.68 -15.88
N LEU A 147 -15.36 -2.50 -16.54
CA LEU A 147 -15.09 -1.32 -17.37
C LEU A 147 -15.99 -1.24 -18.60
N ARG A 148 -16.35 -2.37 -19.21
CA ARG A 148 -17.31 -2.45 -20.33
C ARG A 148 -18.70 -1.89 -20.01
N THR A 149 -19.05 -1.82 -18.72
CA THR A 149 -20.33 -1.27 -18.28
C THR A 149 -20.36 0.27 -18.31
N ILE A 150 -19.20 0.92 -18.43
CA ILE A 150 -19.10 2.38 -18.45
C ILE A 150 -19.56 2.89 -19.83
N PRO A 151 -20.65 3.67 -19.93
CA PRO A 151 -21.20 4.06 -21.22
C PRO A 151 -20.26 4.91 -22.07
N THR A 152 -19.51 5.80 -21.43
CA THR A 152 -18.58 6.76 -22.05
C THR A 152 -17.27 6.14 -22.54
N LEU A 153 -16.99 4.89 -22.18
CA LEU A 153 -15.78 4.19 -22.58
C LEU A 153 -16.01 3.51 -23.94
N PRO A 154 -15.25 3.86 -24.99
CA PRO A 154 -15.39 3.20 -26.30
C PRO A 154 -14.78 1.80 -26.26
N LEU A 155 -15.53 0.78 -26.69
CA LEU A 155 -15.01 -0.59 -26.80
C LEU A 155 -14.24 -0.83 -28.09
N THR A 156 -14.45 0.02 -29.08
CA THR A 156 -13.74 0.04 -30.36
C THR A 156 -13.42 1.48 -30.70
N LEU A 157 -12.20 1.73 -31.18
CA LEU A 157 -11.69 3.05 -31.50
C LEU A 157 -11.94 3.38 -32.97
N ASP A 158 -12.26 4.65 -33.23
CA ASP A 158 -12.34 5.19 -34.60
C ASP A 158 -10.92 5.40 -35.17
N GLU A 159 -10.74 5.18 -36.48
CA GLU A 159 -9.46 5.44 -37.13
C GLU A 159 -9.13 6.95 -37.19
N PRO A 160 -7.86 7.37 -37.04
CA PRO A 160 -6.66 6.53 -36.92
C PRO A 160 -6.36 6.09 -35.48
N TYR A 161 -6.06 4.81 -35.30
CA TYR A 161 -5.55 4.25 -34.04
C TYR A 161 -4.24 3.46 -34.29
N PRO A 162 -3.33 3.38 -33.31
CA PRO A 162 -2.10 2.60 -33.41
C PRO A 162 -2.37 1.09 -33.23
N THR A 163 -1.39 0.24 -33.58
CA THR A 163 -1.50 -1.22 -33.45
C THR A 163 -1.76 -1.65 -32.01
N MET A 164 -1.09 -0.99 -31.06
CA MET A 164 -1.33 -1.12 -29.62
C MET A 164 -1.39 0.26 -28.98
N LEU A 165 -2.40 0.48 -28.14
CA LEU A 165 -2.58 1.71 -27.36
C LEU A 165 -2.93 1.37 -25.91
N GLU A 166 -2.07 1.73 -24.98
CA GLU A 166 -2.37 1.73 -23.55
C GLU A 166 -2.76 3.14 -23.11
N ILE A 167 -3.97 3.28 -22.57
CA ILE A 167 -4.51 4.55 -22.08
C ILE A 167 -4.68 4.46 -20.58
N ARG A 168 -4.14 5.45 -19.89
CA ARG A 168 -4.26 5.59 -18.44
C ARG A 168 -5.26 6.68 -18.13
N GLY A 169 -6.18 6.33 -17.26
CA GLY A 169 -7.24 7.23 -16.87
C GLY A 169 -7.82 6.85 -15.53
N GLU A 170 -8.66 7.73 -15.06
CA GLU A 170 -9.29 7.59 -13.76
C GLU A 170 -10.75 7.25 -13.99
N VAL A 171 -11.18 6.12 -13.42
CA VAL A 171 -12.59 5.83 -13.26
C VAL A 171 -13.07 6.57 -12.02
N PHE A 172 -14.19 7.26 -12.12
CA PHE A 172 -14.78 8.01 -11.00
C PHE A 172 -16.30 7.97 -11.07
N MET A 173 -16.94 8.50 -10.03
CA MET A 173 -18.39 8.67 -9.99
C MET A 173 -18.72 10.17 -10.04
N PRO A 174 -19.46 10.66 -11.04
CA PRO A 174 -19.82 12.08 -11.13
C PRO A 174 -20.57 12.56 -9.89
N ASN A 175 -20.27 13.77 -9.42
CA ASN A 175 -20.78 14.33 -8.15
C ASN A 175 -22.31 14.31 -8.06
N LYS A 176 -23.00 14.71 -9.14
CA LYS A 176 -24.47 14.71 -9.20
C LYS A 176 -25.05 13.30 -9.17
N ALA A 177 -24.42 12.38 -9.87
CA ALA A 177 -24.87 10.99 -9.96
C ALA A 177 -24.62 10.23 -8.65
N PHE A 178 -23.50 10.52 -7.97
CA PHE A 178 -23.21 10.06 -6.62
C PHE A 178 -24.24 10.56 -5.59
N ALA A 179 -24.60 11.85 -5.65
CA ALA A 179 -25.61 12.42 -4.75
C ALA A 179 -26.97 11.70 -4.92
N ARG A 180 -27.41 11.51 -6.17
CA ARG A 180 -28.62 10.75 -6.50
C ARG A 180 -28.55 9.30 -6.01
N LEU A 181 -27.42 8.62 -6.23
CA LEU A 181 -27.23 7.24 -5.75
C LEU A 181 -27.34 7.16 -4.22
N ASN A 182 -26.81 8.15 -3.49
CA ASN A 182 -26.95 8.19 -2.04
C ASN A 182 -28.38 8.50 -1.58
N GLU A 183 -29.11 9.36 -2.30
CA GLU A 183 -30.52 9.63 -2.05
C GLU A 183 -31.38 8.37 -2.24
N GLU A 184 -31.22 7.68 -3.38
CA GLU A 184 -31.91 6.41 -3.66
C GLU A 184 -31.59 5.32 -2.61
N ARG A 185 -30.33 5.29 -2.13
CA ARG A 185 -29.92 4.37 -1.06
C ARG A 185 -30.55 4.75 0.28
N GLN A 186 -30.61 6.04 0.60
CA GLN A 186 -31.23 6.53 1.83
C GLN A 186 -32.74 6.24 1.85
N ASP A 187 -33.43 6.45 0.74
CA ASP A 187 -34.86 6.12 0.58
C ASP A 187 -35.11 4.60 0.69
N ALA A 188 -34.16 3.79 0.22
CA ALA A 188 -34.17 2.34 0.38
C ALA A 188 -33.72 1.85 1.78
N GLY A 189 -33.40 2.76 2.71
CA GLY A 189 -32.91 2.43 4.06
C GLY A 189 -31.51 1.79 4.08
N LEU A 190 -30.74 1.93 3.00
CA LEU A 190 -29.40 1.38 2.84
C LEU A 190 -28.33 2.38 3.30
N GLN A 191 -27.19 1.88 3.80
CA GLN A 191 -26.05 2.74 4.14
C GLN A 191 -25.55 3.53 2.92
N THR A 192 -25.44 4.85 3.06
CA THR A 192 -24.88 5.74 2.05
C THR A 192 -23.37 5.56 1.92
N PHE A 193 -22.86 5.85 0.74
CA PHE A 193 -21.41 5.86 0.51
C PHE A 193 -20.79 7.13 1.09
N ALA A 194 -19.62 6.97 1.70
CA ALA A 194 -18.91 8.07 2.35
C ALA A 194 -18.42 9.12 1.36
N ASN A 195 -17.77 8.71 0.27
CA ASN A 195 -17.27 9.62 -0.76
C ASN A 195 -17.31 8.94 -2.16
N PRO A 196 -17.24 9.73 -3.25
CA PRO A 196 -17.27 9.21 -4.61
C PRO A 196 -16.16 8.20 -4.91
N ARG A 197 -14.94 8.44 -4.41
CA ARG A 197 -13.78 7.56 -4.63
C ARG A 197 -13.99 6.15 -4.06
N ASN A 198 -14.42 6.04 -2.81
CA ASN A 198 -14.67 4.76 -2.15
C ASN A 198 -15.85 4.03 -2.79
N ALA A 199 -16.89 4.78 -3.20
CA ALA A 199 -17.99 4.22 -3.96
C ALA A 199 -17.51 3.64 -5.29
N THR A 200 -16.64 4.37 -6.01
CA THR A 200 -16.04 3.92 -7.26
C THR A 200 -15.19 2.68 -7.07
N ALA A 201 -14.24 2.69 -6.13
CA ALA A 201 -13.37 1.56 -5.83
C ALA A 201 -14.16 0.31 -5.39
N GLY A 202 -15.14 0.47 -4.52
CA GLY A 202 -16.01 -0.61 -4.09
C GLY A 202 -16.94 -1.13 -5.19
N THR A 203 -17.23 -0.32 -6.22
CA THR A 203 -18.01 -0.72 -7.39
C THR A 203 -17.16 -1.54 -8.35
N LEU A 204 -15.96 -1.06 -8.69
CA LEU A 204 -15.06 -1.75 -9.61
C LEU A 204 -14.59 -3.12 -9.10
N LYS A 205 -14.63 -3.35 -7.79
CA LYS A 205 -14.28 -4.63 -7.16
C LYS A 205 -15.47 -5.58 -6.97
N GLN A 206 -16.59 -5.33 -7.64
CA GLN A 206 -17.72 -6.27 -7.64
C GLN A 206 -17.52 -7.36 -8.70
N LEU A 207 -17.79 -8.60 -8.32
CA LEU A 207 -17.67 -9.76 -9.23
C LEU A 207 -18.82 -9.84 -10.24
N ASP A 208 -19.96 -9.18 -9.96
CA ASP A 208 -21.12 -9.16 -10.85
C ASP A 208 -21.23 -7.81 -11.58
N SER A 209 -20.87 -7.81 -12.86
CA SER A 209 -20.92 -6.63 -13.74
C SER A 209 -22.32 -6.03 -13.87
N ARG A 210 -23.40 -6.80 -13.63
CA ARG A 210 -24.78 -6.28 -13.62
C ARG A 210 -25.03 -5.35 -12.45
N SER A 211 -24.32 -5.52 -11.34
CA SER A 211 -24.38 -4.62 -10.19
C SER A 211 -23.55 -3.35 -10.43
N VAL A 212 -22.45 -3.48 -11.17
CA VAL A 212 -21.60 -2.36 -11.62
C VAL A 212 -22.36 -1.45 -12.59
N ALA A 213 -23.03 -2.04 -13.59
CA ALA A 213 -23.80 -1.31 -14.60
C ALA A 213 -24.95 -0.44 -14.04
N LYS A 214 -25.45 -0.78 -12.84
CA LYS A 214 -26.48 0.03 -12.15
C LYS A 214 -25.91 1.28 -11.49
N ARG A 215 -24.58 1.40 -11.38
CA ARG A 215 -23.92 2.51 -10.73
C ARG A 215 -23.34 3.45 -11.78
N PRO A 216 -23.47 4.77 -11.59
CA PRO A 216 -23.09 5.75 -12.59
C PRO A 216 -21.58 5.99 -12.57
N LEU A 217 -20.81 5.03 -13.10
CA LEU A 217 -19.38 5.20 -13.30
C LEU A 217 -19.10 5.96 -14.60
N ASP A 218 -17.99 6.69 -14.60
CA ASP A 218 -17.48 7.42 -15.75
C ASP A 218 -15.95 7.29 -15.80
N PHE A 219 -15.35 7.54 -16.97
CA PHE A 219 -13.92 7.40 -17.21
C PHE A 219 -13.37 8.65 -17.91
N ILE A 220 -12.22 9.12 -17.44
CA ILE A 220 -11.47 10.20 -18.07
C ILE A 220 -10.01 9.78 -18.23
N ALA A 221 -9.50 9.85 -19.46
CA ALA A 221 -8.09 9.67 -19.78
C ALA A 221 -7.26 10.88 -19.36
N HIS A 222 -6.08 10.62 -18.79
CA HIS A 222 -5.09 11.65 -18.43
C HIS A 222 -3.65 11.25 -18.76
N GLY A 223 -3.39 10.01 -19.16
CA GLY A 223 -2.03 9.55 -19.38
C GLY A 223 -1.91 8.53 -20.51
N LEU A 224 -0.73 8.51 -21.11
CA LEU A 224 -0.31 7.56 -22.12
C LEU A 224 0.56 6.47 -21.47
N GLY A 225 0.30 5.20 -21.82
CA GLY A 225 1.14 4.05 -21.48
C GLY A 225 2.00 3.60 -22.67
N ALA A 226 2.07 2.30 -22.93
CA ALA A 226 2.65 1.75 -24.16
C ALA A 226 1.88 2.19 -25.42
N ILE A 227 2.62 2.45 -26.50
CA ILE A 227 2.07 2.76 -27.83
C ILE A 227 2.96 2.13 -28.91
N GLU A 228 2.34 1.50 -29.91
CA GLU A 228 3.05 0.88 -31.04
C GLU A 228 2.41 1.24 -32.38
N GLY A 229 3.20 1.71 -33.34
CA GLY A 229 2.73 2.02 -34.70
C GLY A 229 2.32 3.48 -34.92
N LEU A 230 2.49 4.35 -33.93
CA LEU A 230 2.32 5.80 -34.08
C LEU A 230 3.26 6.56 -33.14
N ASP A 231 4.02 7.51 -33.70
CA ASP A 231 4.94 8.34 -32.93
C ASP A 231 4.23 9.62 -32.45
N LEU A 232 4.05 9.73 -31.14
CA LEU A 232 3.56 10.96 -30.50
C LEU A 232 4.75 11.78 -29.98
N LEU A 233 4.76 13.09 -30.25
CA LEU A 233 5.85 13.98 -29.85
C LEU A 233 5.48 14.86 -28.65
N SER A 234 4.18 15.12 -28.47
CA SER A 234 3.67 16.00 -27.43
C SER A 234 2.37 15.51 -26.79
N GLU A 235 2.08 16.04 -25.61
CA GLU A 235 0.78 15.86 -24.93
C GLU A 235 -0.40 16.38 -25.78
N GLY A 236 -0.16 17.38 -26.65
CA GLY A 236 -1.17 17.87 -27.58
C GLY A 236 -1.51 16.85 -28.66
N ASP A 237 -0.51 16.10 -29.16
CA ASP A 237 -0.72 15.02 -30.12
C ASP A 237 -1.51 13.88 -29.47
N PHE A 238 -1.16 13.52 -28.23
CA PHE A 238 -1.89 12.53 -27.45
C PHE A 238 -3.37 12.91 -27.26
N ARG A 239 -3.66 14.17 -26.92
CA ARG A 239 -5.04 14.66 -26.78
C ARG A 239 -5.80 14.66 -28.10
N SER A 240 -5.11 14.97 -29.21
CA SER A 240 -5.69 14.90 -30.54
C SER A 240 -6.06 13.46 -30.91
N LEU A 241 -5.22 12.48 -30.54
CA LEU A 241 -5.50 11.05 -30.68
C LEU A 241 -6.69 10.61 -29.82
N LEU A 242 -6.75 11.04 -28.56
CA LEU A 242 -7.91 10.72 -27.70
C LEU A 242 -9.22 11.25 -28.30
N SER A 243 -9.19 12.48 -28.83
CA SER A 243 -10.32 13.10 -29.51
C SER A 243 -10.72 12.35 -30.78
N SER A 244 -9.76 11.93 -31.62
CA SER A 244 -10.06 11.14 -32.81
C SER A 244 -10.60 9.74 -32.48
N CYS A 245 -10.18 9.17 -31.35
CA CYS A 245 -10.66 7.87 -30.87
C CYS A 245 -11.95 7.96 -30.03
N SER A 246 -12.56 9.14 -29.91
CA SER A 246 -13.76 9.38 -29.08
C SER A 246 -13.59 9.03 -27.59
N ILE A 247 -12.39 9.19 -27.04
CA ILE A 247 -12.07 8.88 -25.64
C ILE A 247 -12.15 10.16 -24.80
N PRO A 248 -12.96 10.19 -23.73
CA PRO A 248 -13.03 11.35 -22.85
C PRO A 248 -11.66 11.69 -22.23
N CYS A 249 -11.25 12.95 -22.35
CA CYS A 249 -9.98 13.45 -21.84
C CYS A 249 -10.19 14.49 -20.74
N ASN A 250 -9.20 14.63 -19.85
CA ASN A 250 -9.27 15.54 -18.72
C ASN A 250 -9.31 17.02 -19.16
N GLU A 251 -10.29 17.76 -18.65
CA GLU A 251 -10.50 19.18 -18.90
C GLU A 251 -10.94 19.92 -17.62
N PRO A 252 -10.59 21.20 -17.42
CA PRO A 252 -9.80 22.08 -18.30
C PRO A 252 -8.31 21.74 -18.31
N THR A 253 -7.55 22.33 -19.24
CA THR A 253 -6.10 22.16 -19.30
C THR A 253 -5.43 23.44 -19.73
N TRP A 254 -4.32 23.75 -19.07
CA TRP A 254 -3.50 24.92 -19.37
C TRP A 254 -2.14 24.47 -19.86
N THR A 255 -1.60 25.19 -20.85
CA THR A 255 -0.25 24.98 -21.37
C THR A 255 0.55 26.26 -21.22
N THR A 256 1.73 26.17 -20.61
CA THR A 256 2.60 27.34 -20.38
C THR A 256 4.07 26.94 -20.33
N ASP A 257 4.96 27.88 -20.63
CA ASP A 257 6.42 27.73 -20.60
C ASP A 257 7.09 28.63 -19.53
N THR A 258 6.28 29.21 -18.64
CA THR A 258 6.70 30.12 -17.58
C THR A 258 6.16 29.69 -16.22
N LEU A 259 6.94 29.89 -15.16
CA LEU A 259 6.52 29.56 -13.80
C LEU A 259 5.29 30.36 -13.37
N ASP A 260 5.23 31.66 -13.67
CA ASP A 260 4.07 32.49 -13.34
C ASP A 260 2.80 31.95 -14.00
N GLY A 261 2.90 31.43 -15.23
CA GLY A 261 1.81 30.74 -15.90
C GLY A 261 1.37 29.47 -15.18
N VAL A 262 2.31 28.68 -14.66
CA VAL A 262 2.00 27.47 -13.87
C VAL A 262 1.24 27.84 -12.60
N LEU A 263 1.73 28.80 -11.82
CA LEU A 263 1.10 29.24 -10.58
C LEU A 263 -0.28 29.87 -10.84
N SER A 264 -0.41 30.66 -11.91
CA SER A 264 -1.69 31.22 -12.34
C SER A 264 -2.71 30.12 -12.67
N ALA A 265 -2.32 29.08 -13.40
CA ALA A 265 -3.18 27.95 -13.73
C ALA A 265 -3.62 27.16 -12.49
N ILE A 266 -2.71 26.94 -11.53
CA ILE A 266 -3.03 26.29 -10.24
C ILE A 266 -4.07 27.09 -9.46
N ARG A 267 -3.91 28.42 -9.36
CA ARG A 267 -4.86 29.30 -8.65
C ARG A 267 -6.21 29.37 -9.36
N GLU A 268 -6.21 29.39 -10.69
CA GLU A 268 -7.44 29.38 -11.48
C GLU A 268 -8.22 28.06 -11.31
N LEU A 269 -7.51 26.92 -11.36
CA LEU A 269 -8.10 25.62 -11.11
C LEU A 269 -8.69 25.50 -9.70
N GLU A 270 -8.06 26.10 -8.69
CA GLU A 270 -8.59 26.12 -7.31
C GLU A 270 -9.98 26.77 -7.24
N GLN A 271 -10.22 27.81 -8.03
CA GLN A 271 -11.51 28.50 -8.10
C GLN A 271 -12.53 27.71 -8.93
N ARG A 272 -12.08 27.04 -9.99
CA ARG A 272 -12.95 26.28 -10.90
C ARG A 272 -13.32 24.89 -10.37
N ARG A 273 -12.52 24.30 -9.46
CA ARG A 273 -12.70 22.91 -8.99
C ARG A 273 -14.09 22.58 -8.48
N LEU A 274 -14.76 23.53 -7.83
CA LEU A 274 -16.11 23.35 -7.27
C LEU A 274 -17.20 23.20 -8.35
N LYS A 275 -16.90 23.56 -9.60
CA LYS A 275 -17.85 23.48 -10.73
C LYS A 275 -17.63 22.24 -11.59
N LEU A 276 -16.55 21.48 -11.36
CA LEU A 276 -16.25 20.28 -12.14
C LEU A 276 -17.26 19.16 -11.81
N PRO A 277 -17.57 18.28 -12.80
CA PRO A 277 -18.51 17.18 -12.59
C PRO A 277 -17.97 16.09 -11.66
N TYR A 278 -16.69 16.15 -11.28
CA TYR A 278 -15.99 15.19 -10.43
C TYR A 278 -15.23 15.86 -9.29
N ALA A 279 -14.83 15.07 -8.29
CA ALA A 279 -13.97 15.52 -7.20
C ALA A 279 -12.51 15.65 -7.68
N THR A 280 -11.82 16.69 -7.22
CA THR A 280 -10.41 16.95 -7.53
C THR A 280 -9.69 17.46 -6.30
N ASP A 281 -8.54 16.88 -5.98
CA ASP A 281 -7.75 17.17 -4.77
C ASP A 281 -6.52 18.05 -5.05
N GLY A 282 -6.28 18.37 -6.32
CA GLY A 282 -5.10 19.12 -6.72
C GLY A 282 -5.03 19.44 -8.22
N ALA A 283 -3.84 19.84 -8.64
CA ALA A 283 -3.43 20.02 -10.03
C ALA A 283 -2.26 19.09 -10.34
N VAL A 284 -2.23 18.48 -11.51
CA VAL A 284 -1.07 17.73 -12.00
C VAL A 284 -0.34 18.57 -13.02
N ILE A 285 0.96 18.75 -12.82
CA ILE A 285 1.86 19.51 -13.72
C ILE A 285 2.72 18.48 -14.43
N LYS A 286 2.72 18.47 -15.77
CA LYS A 286 3.44 17.50 -16.61
C LYS A 286 4.28 18.22 -17.66
N VAL A 287 5.49 17.77 -17.94
CA VAL A 287 6.25 18.25 -19.12
C VAL A 287 5.50 17.88 -20.40
N ALA A 288 5.24 18.84 -21.29
CA ALA A 288 4.40 18.62 -22.47
C ALA A 288 5.05 17.76 -23.57
N SER A 289 6.39 17.79 -23.66
CA SER A 289 7.18 17.06 -24.67
C SER A 289 7.44 15.61 -24.23
N LEU A 290 6.99 14.62 -25.02
CA LEU A 290 7.21 13.20 -24.72
C LEU A 290 8.69 12.79 -24.78
N PRO A 291 9.51 13.25 -25.76
CA PRO A 291 10.95 13.02 -25.74
C PRO A 291 11.64 13.56 -24.49
N ASP A 292 11.24 14.74 -24.01
CA ASP A 292 11.82 15.31 -22.78
C ASP A 292 11.46 14.47 -21.53
N ARG A 293 10.29 13.80 -21.51
CA ARG A 293 9.92 12.85 -20.44
C ARG A 293 10.86 11.65 -20.39
N LEU A 294 11.26 11.12 -21.55
CA LEU A 294 12.21 10.01 -21.64
C LEU A 294 13.59 10.39 -21.09
N VAL A 295 14.08 11.61 -21.41
CA VAL A 295 15.36 12.12 -20.90
C VAL A 295 15.33 12.30 -19.38
N LEU A 296 14.23 12.84 -18.85
CA LEU A 296 14.07 13.05 -17.40
C LEU A 296 13.92 11.73 -16.64
N GLY A 297 13.28 10.74 -17.25
CA GLY A 297 13.07 9.42 -16.66
C GLY A 297 12.20 9.43 -15.40
N ALA A 298 12.33 8.37 -14.60
CA ALA A 298 11.59 8.19 -13.35
C ALA A 298 12.52 7.75 -12.21
N THR A 299 12.04 7.93 -10.98
CA THR A 299 12.58 7.26 -9.80
C THR A 299 11.92 5.89 -9.63
N SER A 300 12.26 5.14 -8.58
CA SER A 300 11.58 3.87 -8.27
C SER A 300 10.08 4.04 -7.97
N ARG A 301 9.61 5.26 -7.66
CA ARG A 301 8.23 5.51 -7.22
C ARG A 301 7.45 6.48 -8.09
N ALA A 302 8.12 7.48 -8.68
CA ALA A 302 7.47 8.60 -9.37
C ALA A 302 8.28 9.13 -10.57
N PRO A 303 7.60 9.63 -11.63
CA PRO A 303 8.24 10.27 -12.77
C PRO A 303 8.87 11.62 -12.39
N ARG A 304 10.06 11.92 -12.90
CA ARG A 304 10.74 13.21 -12.63
C ARG A 304 10.16 14.38 -13.43
N TRP A 305 9.33 14.07 -14.42
CA TRP A 305 8.71 15.00 -15.35
C TRP A 305 7.29 15.42 -14.97
N ALA A 306 6.75 14.90 -13.86
CA ALA A 306 5.44 15.31 -13.36
C ALA A 306 5.43 15.48 -11.83
N VAL A 307 4.56 16.36 -11.34
CA VAL A 307 4.32 16.58 -9.92
C VAL A 307 2.84 16.90 -9.68
N ALA A 308 2.31 16.52 -8.51
CA ALA A 308 0.95 16.78 -8.10
C ALA A 308 0.92 17.89 -7.04
N PHE A 309 0.43 19.07 -7.40
CA PHE A 309 0.16 20.13 -6.44
C PHE A 309 -1.16 19.85 -5.73
N LYS A 310 -1.12 19.56 -4.43
CA LYS A 310 -2.31 19.32 -3.61
C LYS A 310 -2.79 20.60 -2.97
N TYR A 311 -4.07 20.90 -3.15
CA TYR A 311 -4.67 22.05 -2.48
C TYR A 311 -4.71 21.80 -0.97
N PRO A 312 -4.50 22.84 -0.15
CA PRO A 312 -4.65 22.72 1.29
C PRO A 312 -6.07 22.19 1.59
N PRO A 313 -6.18 21.17 2.45
CA PRO A 313 -7.46 20.53 2.72
C PRO A 313 -8.44 21.53 3.33
N GLU A 314 -9.73 21.34 3.03
CA GLU A 314 -10.81 22.17 3.59
C GLU A 314 -10.70 22.16 5.12
N GLN A 315 -10.68 23.36 5.72
CA GLN A 315 -10.57 23.55 7.16
C GLN A 315 -11.90 24.11 7.66
N LYS A 316 -12.56 23.42 8.60
CA LYS A 316 -13.78 23.94 9.23
C LYS A 316 -13.68 23.97 10.73
N PRO A 317 -14.17 25.05 11.35
CA PRO A 317 -14.30 25.10 12.80
C PRO A 317 -15.39 24.13 13.23
N THR A 318 -15.13 23.38 14.29
CA THR A 318 -16.12 22.56 14.99
C THR A 318 -15.79 22.51 16.47
N ARG A 319 -16.75 22.12 17.31
CA ARG A 319 -16.55 22.03 18.76
C ARG A 319 -15.98 20.67 19.13
N LEU A 320 -14.94 20.67 19.97
CA LEU A 320 -14.42 19.46 20.60
C LEU A 320 -15.34 19.10 21.78
N LEU A 321 -16.11 18.02 21.64
CA LEU A 321 -17.06 17.57 22.64
C LEU A 321 -16.38 16.77 23.75
N ASP A 322 -15.49 15.85 23.38
CA ASP A 322 -14.76 14.99 24.32
C ASP A 322 -13.47 14.47 23.68
N ILE A 323 -12.59 13.86 24.46
CA ILE A 323 -11.41 13.12 23.97
C ILE A 323 -11.53 11.69 24.44
N THR A 324 -11.75 10.75 23.51
CA THR A 324 -11.71 9.32 23.83
C THR A 324 -10.32 8.76 23.61
N VAL A 325 -9.91 7.78 24.41
CA VAL A 325 -8.59 7.14 24.27
C VAL A 325 -8.73 5.74 23.69
N GLN A 326 -8.07 5.51 22.55
CA GLN A 326 -8.00 4.20 21.92
C GLN A 326 -6.69 3.50 22.32
N VAL A 327 -6.79 2.21 22.64
CA VAL A 327 -5.62 1.36 22.90
C VAL A 327 -5.24 0.67 21.59
N GLY A 328 -4.09 1.06 21.05
CA GLY A 328 -3.51 0.50 19.83
C GLY A 328 -2.98 -0.91 20.03
N ARG A 329 -2.63 -1.54 18.90
CA ARG A 329 -2.17 -2.94 18.81
C ARG A 329 -0.96 -3.25 19.69
N SER A 330 -0.02 -2.32 19.80
CA SER A 330 1.18 -2.42 20.64
C SER A 330 0.95 -1.99 22.10
N GLY A 331 -0.27 -1.58 22.46
CA GLY A 331 -0.59 -0.99 23.76
C GLY A 331 -0.41 0.52 23.84
N ILE A 332 -0.02 1.19 22.76
CA ILE A 332 0.03 2.67 22.70
C ILE A 332 -1.38 3.23 22.92
N LEU A 333 -1.51 4.20 23.82
CA LEU A 333 -2.76 4.93 24.02
C LEU A 333 -2.79 6.16 23.12
N THR A 334 -3.72 6.17 22.17
CA THR A 334 -3.89 7.24 21.19
C THR A 334 -5.15 8.05 21.52
N PRO A 335 -5.02 9.37 21.80
CA PRO A 335 -6.17 10.23 22.01
C PRO A 335 -6.88 10.54 20.68
N VAL A 336 -8.21 10.51 20.71
CA VAL A 336 -9.10 10.77 19.58
C VAL A 336 -10.11 11.82 20.00
N ALA A 337 -10.17 12.91 19.24
CA ALA A 337 -11.15 13.96 19.43
C ALA A 337 -12.54 13.47 18.99
N GLU A 338 -13.52 13.56 19.89
CA GLU A 338 -14.94 13.47 19.56
C GLU A 338 -15.43 14.89 19.25
N LEU A 339 -15.79 15.12 17.98
CA LEU A 339 -16.15 16.43 17.45
C LEU A 339 -17.66 16.53 17.25
N GLU A 340 -18.17 17.75 17.39
CA GLU A 340 -19.49 18.08 16.87
C GLU A 340 -19.50 17.80 15.35
N PRO A 341 -20.48 17.04 14.82
CA PRO A 341 -20.47 16.61 13.43
C PRO A 341 -20.31 17.78 12.45
N VAL A 342 -19.21 17.79 11.70
CA VAL A 342 -18.90 18.85 10.73
C VAL A 342 -18.72 18.25 9.33
N SER A 343 -19.29 18.91 8.32
CA SER A 343 -19.16 18.45 6.93
C SER A 343 -17.85 18.94 6.33
N LEU A 344 -16.87 18.06 6.12
CA LEU A 344 -15.57 18.32 5.52
C LEU A 344 -15.40 17.46 4.25
N SER A 345 -15.11 18.11 3.11
CA SER A 345 -14.93 17.45 1.81
C SER A 345 -16.07 16.47 1.49
N ALA A 346 -17.32 16.93 1.60
CA ALA A 346 -18.55 16.15 1.37
C ALA A 346 -18.79 14.95 2.31
N THR A 347 -18.01 14.79 3.38
CA THR A 347 -18.23 13.76 4.41
C THR A 347 -18.46 14.39 5.78
N THR A 348 -19.30 13.76 6.60
CA THR A 348 -19.46 14.18 8.00
C THR A 348 -18.33 13.59 8.85
N VAL A 349 -17.52 14.47 9.43
CA VAL A 349 -16.47 14.13 10.39
C VAL A 349 -17.00 14.37 11.80
N SER A 350 -17.05 13.30 12.59
CA SER A 350 -17.36 13.35 14.03
C SER A 350 -16.18 12.93 14.90
N ARG A 351 -15.12 12.40 14.31
CA ARG A 351 -13.91 11.94 15.02
C ARG A 351 -12.66 12.39 14.29
N ALA A 352 -11.65 12.82 15.03
CA ALA A 352 -10.36 13.21 14.49
C ALA A 352 -9.21 12.73 15.37
N THR A 353 -8.06 12.39 14.78
CA THR A 353 -6.88 12.01 15.56
C THR A 353 -6.27 13.22 16.27
N LEU A 354 -5.80 13.01 17.50
CA LEU A 354 -4.96 13.98 18.25
C LEU A 354 -3.51 13.50 18.37
N HIS A 355 -3.12 12.44 17.66
CA HIS A 355 -1.78 11.86 17.61
C HIS A 355 -1.25 11.33 18.96
N ASN A 356 -0.88 12.23 19.88
CA ASN A 356 -0.30 11.90 21.19
C ASN A 356 -0.49 13.08 22.18
N GLU A 357 -0.10 12.89 23.45
CA GLU A 357 -0.29 13.95 24.46
C GLU A 357 0.56 15.19 24.18
N SER A 358 1.78 15.03 23.66
CA SER A 358 2.61 16.18 23.26
C SER A 358 1.90 17.06 22.23
N PHE A 359 1.24 16.48 21.24
CA PHE A 359 0.47 17.23 20.25
C PHE A 359 -0.66 18.05 20.87
N ILE A 360 -1.36 17.49 21.85
CA ILE A 360 -2.41 18.16 22.63
C ILE A 360 -1.83 19.33 23.43
N GLN A 361 -0.71 19.12 24.11
CA GLN A 361 -0.04 20.14 24.92
C GLN A 361 0.52 21.28 24.07
N GLU A 362 1.19 20.97 22.95
CA GLU A 362 1.76 21.97 22.03
C GLU A 362 0.69 22.91 21.47
N ARG A 363 -0.50 22.38 21.17
CA ARG A 363 -1.63 23.15 20.64
C ARG A 363 -2.58 23.66 21.71
N ASP A 364 -2.31 23.35 22.99
CA ASP A 364 -3.14 23.69 24.15
C ASP A 364 -4.61 23.31 23.90
N ILE A 365 -4.85 22.08 23.44
CA ILE A 365 -6.19 21.58 23.10
C ILE A 365 -6.92 21.19 24.39
N ARG A 366 -8.14 21.71 24.56
CA ARG A 366 -8.96 21.46 25.76
C ARG A 366 -10.36 21.01 25.37
N ILE A 367 -10.93 20.11 26.16
CA ILE A 367 -12.31 19.67 25.97
C ILE A 367 -13.24 20.89 26.04
N GLY A 368 -14.14 21.01 25.06
CA GLY A 368 -15.02 22.16 24.88
C GLY A 368 -14.49 23.26 23.95
N ASP A 369 -13.21 23.24 23.55
CA ASP A 369 -12.66 24.22 22.62
C ASP A 369 -13.31 24.14 21.22
N THR A 370 -13.40 25.28 20.55
CA THR A 370 -13.63 25.30 19.09
C THR A 370 -12.31 25.01 18.39
N VAL A 371 -12.23 23.89 17.70
CA VAL A 371 -11.06 23.42 16.97
C VAL A 371 -11.25 23.53 15.47
N LEU A 372 -10.16 23.77 14.75
CA LEU A 372 -10.14 23.76 13.30
C LEU A 372 -9.79 22.35 12.83
N ALA A 373 -10.79 21.63 12.33
CA ALA A 373 -10.63 20.27 11.82
C ALA A 373 -10.38 20.32 10.30
N HIS A 374 -9.53 19.42 9.82
CA HIS A 374 -9.29 19.21 8.40
C HIS A 374 -9.04 17.73 8.13
N LYS A 375 -8.92 17.36 6.85
CA LYS A 375 -8.50 16.02 6.46
C LYS A 375 -7.10 16.02 5.87
N SER A 376 -6.18 15.32 6.50
CA SER A 376 -4.87 15.05 5.92
C SER A 376 -5.02 14.16 4.69
N GLY A 377 -4.50 14.62 3.54
CA GLY A 377 -4.64 13.94 2.25
C GLY A 377 -6.08 13.63 1.84
N GLU A 378 -7.04 14.45 2.29
CA GLU A 378 -8.51 14.29 2.10
C GLU A 378 -9.13 13.01 2.71
N ILE A 379 -8.35 12.22 3.45
CA ILE A 379 -8.77 10.91 3.98
C ILE A 379 -8.86 10.91 5.51
N ILE A 380 -7.78 11.32 6.21
CA ILE A 380 -7.68 11.15 7.67
C ILE A 380 -8.02 12.46 8.38
N PRO A 381 -9.12 12.53 9.16
CA PRO A 381 -9.45 13.74 9.88
C PRO A 381 -8.49 13.99 11.06
N GLU A 382 -7.95 15.20 11.14
CA GLU A 382 -7.08 15.64 12.24
C GLU A 382 -7.41 17.07 12.69
N VAL A 383 -7.04 17.39 13.94
CA VAL A 383 -7.23 18.73 14.51
C VAL A 383 -6.00 19.58 14.24
N LEU A 384 -6.13 20.66 13.45
CA LEU A 384 -5.01 21.52 13.09
C LEU A 384 -4.60 22.45 14.24
N LYS A 385 -5.56 23.18 14.80
CA LYS A 385 -5.34 24.18 15.85
C LYS A 385 -6.62 24.50 16.61
N VAL A 386 -6.46 25.11 17.78
CA VAL A 386 -7.56 25.66 18.58
C VAL A 386 -7.83 27.11 18.18
N ILE A 387 -9.11 27.47 18.07
CA ILE A 387 -9.57 28.85 17.89
C ILE A 387 -9.78 29.48 19.28
N LYS A 388 -8.68 29.94 19.88
CA LYS A 388 -8.63 30.38 21.30
C LYS A 388 -9.63 31.46 21.69
N GLN A 389 -10.06 32.30 20.73
CA GLN A 389 -11.06 33.36 20.96
C GLN A 389 -12.45 32.83 21.39
N TYR A 390 -12.78 31.57 21.09
CA TYR A 390 -14.05 30.94 21.48
C TYR A 390 -13.90 29.98 22.65
N ARG A 391 -12.75 30.01 23.34
CA ARG A 391 -12.47 29.10 24.45
C ARG A 391 -13.46 29.34 25.60
N PRO A 392 -14.20 28.31 26.04
CA PRO A 392 -15.02 28.40 27.24
C PRO A 392 -14.14 28.64 28.48
N PRO A 393 -14.59 29.45 29.45
CA PRO A 393 -13.83 29.74 30.67
C PRO A 393 -13.59 28.50 31.55
N GLU A 394 -14.41 27.46 31.40
CA GLU A 394 -14.35 26.22 32.18
C GLU A 394 -13.39 25.16 31.57
N ALA A 395 -12.79 25.45 30.41
CA ALA A 395 -11.94 24.50 29.69
C ALA A 395 -10.60 24.28 30.42
N LYS A 396 -10.38 23.05 30.90
CA LYS A 396 -9.17 22.63 31.61
C LYS A 396 -8.13 22.01 30.65
N PRO A 397 -6.82 22.17 30.93
CA PRO A 397 -5.78 21.44 30.21
C PRO A 397 -6.03 19.93 30.29
N PHE A 398 -5.82 19.24 29.17
CA PHE A 398 -5.96 17.79 29.11
C PHE A 398 -4.65 17.12 29.55
N SER A 399 -4.76 16.16 30.47
CA SER A 399 -3.70 15.20 30.77
C SER A 399 -4.23 13.77 30.65
N MET A 400 -3.47 12.89 30.01
CA MET A 400 -3.79 11.47 29.90
C MET A 400 -3.89 10.80 31.26
N GLN A 401 -3.03 11.19 32.21
CA GLN A 401 -2.99 10.62 33.55
C GLN A 401 -4.27 10.94 34.33
N ASP A 402 -4.69 12.20 34.32
CA ASP A 402 -5.91 12.65 35.01
C ASP A 402 -7.17 12.10 34.35
N HIS A 403 -7.21 12.11 33.01
CA HIS A 403 -8.37 11.66 32.24
C HIS A 403 -8.65 10.16 32.43
N LEU A 404 -7.60 9.34 32.48
CA LEU A 404 -7.70 7.89 32.66
C LEU A 404 -7.49 7.42 34.10
N GLN A 405 -7.21 8.34 35.03
CA GLN A 405 -6.85 8.04 36.42
C GLN A 405 -5.70 7.01 36.52
N GLY A 406 -4.74 7.09 35.60
CA GLY A 406 -3.60 6.16 35.52
C GLY A 406 -3.95 4.72 35.09
N LYS A 407 -5.14 4.46 34.54
CA LYS A 407 -5.59 3.10 34.16
C LYS A 407 -5.97 2.99 32.69
N CYS A 408 -5.63 1.87 32.09
CA CYS A 408 -5.95 1.57 30.70
C CYS A 408 -7.46 1.39 30.51
N PRO A 409 -8.12 2.05 29.55
CA PRO A 409 -9.57 1.95 29.36
C PRO A 409 -10.01 0.55 28.87
N ALA A 410 -9.09 -0.25 28.34
CA ALA A 410 -9.40 -1.59 27.84
C ALA A 410 -9.24 -2.72 28.87
N CYS A 411 -8.26 -2.62 29.77
CA CYS A 411 -7.92 -3.71 30.70
C CYS A 411 -7.79 -3.26 32.17
N ASN A 412 -8.01 -1.98 32.46
CA ASN A 412 -7.86 -1.37 33.78
C ASN A 412 -6.44 -1.48 34.40
N GLY A 413 -5.45 -1.92 33.63
CA GLY A 413 -4.06 -2.05 34.05
C GLY A 413 -3.34 -0.71 34.05
N THR A 414 -2.22 -0.62 34.76
CA THR A 414 -1.43 0.61 34.88
C THR A 414 -0.94 1.08 33.51
N ILE A 415 -1.07 2.38 33.24
CA ILE A 415 -0.45 3.04 32.08
C ILE A 415 0.87 3.67 32.49
N VAL A 416 1.84 3.67 31.58
CA VAL A 416 3.14 4.30 31.77
C VAL A 416 3.41 5.35 30.71
N GLU A 417 4.08 6.40 31.13
CA GLU A 417 4.60 7.43 30.26
C GLU A 417 5.94 6.98 29.66
N ARG A 418 6.12 7.15 28.35
CA ARG A 418 7.40 6.96 27.66
C ARG A 418 7.74 8.22 26.90
N VAL A 419 8.88 8.79 27.24
CA VAL A 419 9.44 9.97 26.60
C VAL A 419 10.48 9.52 25.59
N ASN A 420 10.22 9.74 24.29
CA ASN A 420 11.27 9.57 23.28
C ASN A 420 12.04 10.89 23.12
N SER A 421 13.33 10.86 23.41
CA SER A 421 14.27 11.98 23.33
C SER A 421 15.26 11.89 22.16
N GLU A 422 15.06 10.97 21.20
CA GLU A 422 15.95 10.80 20.04
C GLU A 422 15.97 12.03 19.12
N SER A 423 14.88 12.79 19.04
CA SER A 423 14.85 14.09 18.39
C SER A 423 15.39 15.18 19.31
N LYS A 424 16.63 15.66 19.04
CA LYS A 424 17.32 16.71 19.81
C LYS A 424 16.52 18.00 20.03
N GLU A 425 15.44 18.22 19.27
CA GLU A 425 14.67 19.47 19.31
C GLU A 425 13.45 19.42 20.26
N ARG A 426 12.78 18.27 20.45
CA ARG A 426 11.60 18.14 21.36
C ARG A 426 11.36 16.70 21.83
N PRO A 427 11.07 16.48 23.13
CA PRO A 427 10.65 15.18 23.64
C PRO A 427 9.20 14.87 23.24
N VAL A 428 8.95 13.67 22.71
CA VAL A 428 7.60 13.18 22.40
C VAL A 428 7.12 12.27 23.52
N ILE A 429 6.01 12.64 24.16
CA ILE A 429 5.35 11.92 25.24
C ILE A 429 4.32 10.97 24.62
N THR A 430 4.50 9.67 24.88
CA THR A 430 3.55 8.62 24.50
C THR A 430 3.17 7.80 25.72
N TRP A 431 1.90 7.40 25.81
CA TRP A 431 1.40 6.56 26.89
C TRP A 431 1.21 5.13 26.43
N TRP A 432 1.55 4.19 27.30
CA TRP A 432 1.52 2.77 26.99
C TRP A 432 0.78 2.00 28.09
N CYS A 433 -0.03 1.03 27.69
CA CYS A 433 -0.54 0.02 28.59
C CYS A 433 0.55 -1.04 28.76
N GLU A 434 1.04 -1.27 29.98
CA GLU A 434 2.07 -2.31 30.22
C GLU A 434 1.49 -3.71 30.35
N ASN A 435 0.19 -3.84 30.63
CA ASN A 435 -0.44 -5.15 30.77
C ASN A 435 -0.21 -5.99 29.50
N PRO A 436 0.53 -7.12 29.58
CA PRO A 436 0.75 -8.00 28.43
C PRO A 436 -0.56 -8.70 28.04
N LEU A 437 -1.43 -8.99 29.01
CA LEU A 437 -2.73 -9.64 28.84
C LEU A 437 -3.87 -8.63 28.53
N CYS A 438 -3.54 -7.46 28.00
CA CYS A 438 -4.56 -6.49 27.62
C CYS A 438 -5.43 -7.07 26.47
N PRO A 439 -6.77 -7.09 26.58
CA PRO A 439 -7.62 -7.68 25.53
C PRO A 439 -7.39 -7.08 24.14
N LYS A 440 -7.10 -5.78 24.05
CA LYS A 440 -6.79 -5.12 22.77
C LYS A 440 -5.45 -5.55 22.17
N LYS A 441 -4.45 -5.85 23.01
CA LYS A 441 -3.19 -6.44 22.57
C LYS A 441 -3.38 -7.90 22.15
N ALA A 442 -4.16 -8.68 22.92
CA ALA A 442 -4.46 -10.07 22.59
C ALA A 442 -5.17 -10.19 21.23
N VAL A 443 -6.18 -9.36 20.95
CA VAL A 443 -6.85 -9.30 19.64
C VAL A 443 -5.87 -8.98 18.52
N ALA A 444 -4.98 -8.00 18.73
CA ALA A 444 -3.98 -7.62 17.76
C ALA A 444 -2.95 -8.73 17.51
N ALA A 445 -2.49 -9.39 18.57
CA ALA A 445 -1.56 -10.51 18.51
C ALA A 445 -2.19 -11.68 17.75
N LEU A 446 -3.44 -12.05 18.06
CA LEU A 446 -4.18 -13.09 17.34
C LEU A 446 -4.37 -12.76 15.85
N THR A 447 -4.74 -11.50 15.56
CA THR A 447 -4.92 -11.05 14.18
C THR A 447 -3.61 -11.10 13.42
N HIS A 448 -2.49 -10.73 14.05
CA HIS A 448 -1.14 -10.82 13.47
C HIS A 448 -0.71 -12.27 13.25
N PHE A 449 -0.95 -13.14 14.24
CA PHE A 449 -0.65 -14.56 14.22
C PHE A 449 -1.31 -15.29 13.05
N GLY A 450 -2.55 -14.92 12.72
CA GLY A 450 -3.32 -15.50 11.61
C GLY A 450 -3.07 -14.90 10.22
N GLN A 451 -2.22 -13.88 10.05
CA GLN A 451 -2.02 -13.25 8.73
C GLN A 451 -1.39 -14.21 7.71
N ARG A 452 -1.64 -13.93 6.42
CA ARG A 452 -1.03 -14.62 5.28
C ARG A 452 0.50 -14.69 5.28
N LYS A 453 1.18 -13.77 5.97
CA LYS A 453 2.65 -13.75 6.13
C LYS A 453 3.14 -14.44 7.41
N ALA A 454 2.23 -14.65 8.37
CA ALA A 454 2.48 -15.32 9.64
C ALA A 454 2.10 -16.80 9.53
N LEU A 455 1.17 -17.33 10.31
CA LEU A 455 0.80 -18.76 10.21
C LEU A 455 -0.29 -19.06 9.18
N ASP A 456 -0.84 -18.03 8.52
CA ASP A 456 -1.88 -18.16 7.50
C ASP A 456 -3.11 -18.96 7.98
N LEU A 457 -3.70 -18.49 9.09
CA LEU A 457 -4.81 -19.18 9.75
C LEU A 457 -6.13 -18.81 9.08
N GLU A 458 -6.64 -19.72 8.25
CA GLU A 458 -7.89 -19.50 7.52
C GLU A 458 -9.08 -19.42 8.49
N GLY A 459 -9.90 -18.37 8.37
CA GLY A 459 -11.06 -18.14 9.23
C GLY A 459 -10.76 -17.32 10.49
N LEU A 460 -9.50 -17.00 10.81
CA LEU A 460 -9.14 -16.10 11.92
C LEU A 460 -9.08 -14.63 11.46
N GLY A 461 -10.23 -13.98 11.41
CA GLY A 461 -10.33 -12.53 11.17
C GLY A 461 -10.36 -11.69 12.46
N GLU A 462 -10.22 -10.36 12.34
CA GLU A 462 -10.27 -9.43 13.48
C GLU A 462 -11.56 -9.58 14.31
N SER A 463 -12.72 -9.74 13.66
CA SER A 463 -14.01 -9.92 14.33
C SER A 463 -14.08 -11.22 15.15
N VAL A 464 -13.42 -12.28 14.68
CA VAL A 464 -13.34 -13.57 15.38
C VAL A 464 -12.37 -13.44 16.56
N ALA A 465 -11.20 -12.83 16.35
CA ALA A 465 -10.23 -12.56 17.41
C ALA A 465 -10.82 -11.74 18.56
N ILE A 466 -11.60 -10.68 18.25
CA ILE A 466 -12.33 -9.89 19.26
C ILE A 466 -13.22 -10.78 20.12
N LYS A 467 -13.93 -11.72 19.51
CA LYS A 467 -14.88 -12.59 20.23
C LYS A 467 -14.22 -13.72 20.99
N LEU A 468 -13.14 -14.30 20.47
CA LEU A 468 -12.33 -15.28 21.19
C LEU A 468 -11.78 -14.69 22.49
N VAL A 469 -11.27 -13.46 22.44
CA VAL A 469 -10.77 -12.76 23.64
C VAL A 469 -11.92 -12.32 24.55
N ALA A 470 -12.99 -11.76 24.01
CA ALA A 470 -14.12 -11.28 24.82
C ALA A 470 -14.89 -12.41 25.52
N SER A 471 -14.90 -13.62 24.96
CA SER A 471 -15.50 -14.81 25.58
C SER A 471 -14.58 -15.47 26.62
N GLY A 472 -13.32 -15.04 26.71
CA GLY A 472 -12.31 -15.66 27.58
C GLY A 472 -11.82 -17.02 27.09
N MET A 473 -12.13 -17.42 25.85
CA MET A 473 -11.62 -18.67 25.27
C MET A 473 -10.13 -18.60 24.96
N VAL A 474 -9.61 -17.39 24.71
CA VAL A 474 -8.23 -17.16 24.26
C VAL A 474 -7.69 -15.90 24.92
N GLU A 475 -6.59 -16.04 25.66
CA GLU A 475 -5.86 -14.90 26.25
C GLU A 475 -4.55 -14.63 25.52
N SER A 476 -3.94 -15.67 24.95
CA SER A 476 -2.71 -15.64 24.19
C SER A 476 -2.86 -16.35 22.82
N PRO A 477 -2.01 -16.04 21.83
CA PRO A 477 -2.04 -16.73 20.53
C PRO A 477 -1.88 -18.26 20.63
N LEU A 478 -1.15 -18.75 21.62
CA LEU A 478 -0.92 -20.19 21.79
C LEU A 478 -2.15 -20.93 22.36
N ASP A 479 -3.12 -20.23 22.95
CA ASP A 479 -4.36 -20.86 23.43
C ASP A 479 -5.22 -21.37 22.27
N LEU A 480 -5.04 -20.82 21.05
CA LEU A 480 -5.69 -21.28 19.83
C LEU A 480 -5.52 -22.80 19.61
N PHE A 481 -4.37 -23.36 19.99
CA PHE A 481 -4.06 -24.77 19.82
C PHE A 481 -4.79 -25.70 20.80
N SER A 482 -5.49 -25.14 21.79
CA SER A 482 -6.23 -25.89 22.81
C SER A 482 -7.76 -25.84 22.62
N ILE A 483 -8.25 -25.01 21.69
CA ILE A 483 -9.69 -24.80 21.46
C ILE A 483 -10.36 -26.08 20.94
N GLN A 484 -11.53 -26.40 21.50
CA GLN A 484 -12.34 -27.52 21.05
C GLN A 484 -13.40 -27.09 20.03
N LEU A 485 -13.68 -27.95 19.05
CA LEU A 485 -14.65 -27.71 17.98
C LEU A 485 -16.03 -27.27 18.49
N PRO A 486 -16.63 -27.89 19.54
CA PRO A 486 -17.95 -27.50 20.01
C PRO A 486 -17.99 -26.04 20.51
N GLU A 487 -16.98 -25.63 21.28
CA GLU A 487 -16.88 -24.29 21.86
C GLU A 487 -16.72 -23.22 20.78
N LEU A 488 -15.88 -23.49 19.78
CA LEU A 488 -15.67 -22.59 18.65
C LEU A 488 -16.90 -22.49 17.75
N SER A 489 -17.63 -23.59 17.55
CA SER A 489 -18.82 -23.62 16.71
C SER A 489 -19.97 -22.78 17.30
N ASP A 490 -20.10 -22.77 18.63
CA ASP A 490 -21.11 -22.03 19.38
C ASP A 490 -20.70 -20.57 19.70
N LEU A 491 -19.50 -20.15 19.29
CA LEU A 491 -19.04 -18.77 19.45
C LEU A 491 -20.02 -17.80 18.78
N LEU A 492 -20.58 -16.89 19.60
CA LEU A 492 -21.49 -15.85 19.14
C LEU A 492 -20.71 -14.64 18.64
N LEU A 493 -20.73 -14.45 17.33
CA LEU A 493 -20.24 -13.25 16.68
C LEU A 493 -21.22 -12.10 16.88
N ASP A 494 -20.66 -10.88 16.91
CA ASP A 494 -21.49 -9.68 16.99
C ASP A 494 -22.50 -9.65 15.84
N PRO A 495 -23.69 -9.08 16.09
CA PRO A 495 -24.57 -8.64 15.03
C PRO A 495 -23.79 -7.98 13.91
N ALA A 496 -23.74 -8.61 12.74
CA ALA A 496 -23.29 -7.85 11.58
C ALA A 496 -24.36 -6.77 11.36
N ARG A 497 -23.92 -5.52 11.22
CA ARG A 497 -24.79 -4.45 10.71
C ARG A 497 -25.28 -4.90 9.35
N LEU A 498 -26.58 -5.15 9.26
CA LEU A 498 -27.20 -5.40 7.98
C LEU A 498 -27.14 -4.11 7.17
N GLN A 499 -27.19 -4.24 5.85
CA GLN A 499 -27.16 -3.06 4.96
C GLN A 499 -28.29 -2.07 5.27
N THR A 500 -29.35 -2.52 5.97
CA THR A 500 -30.52 -1.79 6.44
C THR A 500 -30.30 -0.93 7.71
N GLY A 501 -29.10 -0.94 8.30
CA GLY A 501 -28.82 -0.23 9.56
C GLY A 501 -29.27 -0.97 10.83
N GLU A 502 -30.06 -2.04 10.69
CA GLU A 502 -30.42 -2.94 11.79
C GLU A 502 -29.28 -3.91 12.13
N SER A 503 -29.10 -4.17 13.42
CA SER A 503 -28.19 -5.20 13.91
C SER A 503 -28.80 -6.58 13.70
N SER A 504 -28.15 -7.46 12.92
CA SER A 504 -28.60 -8.86 12.81
C SER A 504 -28.61 -9.58 14.16
N LYS A 505 -29.37 -10.67 14.31
CA LYS A 505 -29.22 -11.52 15.50
C LYS A 505 -27.76 -12.01 15.60
N PRO A 506 -27.21 -12.18 16.81
CA PRO A 506 -25.87 -12.76 17.01
C PRO A 506 -25.73 -14.03 16.17
N ARG A 507 -24.68 -14.11 15.37
CA ARG A 507 -24.46 -15.23 14.45
C ARG A 507 -23.54 -16.23 15.12
N ARG A 508 -23.89 -17.52 15.08
CA ARG A 508 -22.93 -18.57 15.44
C ARG A 508 -21.83 -18.64 14.40
N PHE A 509 -20.61 -18.92 14.83
CA PHE A 509 -19.47 -19.13 13.93
C PHE A 509 -19.74 -20.29 12.97
N GLY A 510 -20.37 -21.35 13.48
CA GLY A 510 -20.85 -22.49 12.71
C GLY A 510 -19.77 -23.57 12.55
N GLU A 511 -20.22 -24.82 12.60
CA GLU A 511 -19.36 -26.02 12.64
C GLU A 511 -18.38 -26.11 11.46
N LYS A 512 -18.84 -25.83 10.23
CA LYS A 512 -17.97 -25.88 9.04
C LYS A 512 -16.81 -24.88 9.10
N LYS A 513 -17.05 -23.66 9.59
CA LYS A 513 -16.01 -22.63 9.71
C LYS A 513 -15.09 -22.89 10.89
N ALA A 514 -15.65 -23.41 12.00
CA ALA A 514 -14.89 -23.89 13.14
C ALA A 514 -13.89 -24.97 12.73
N GLN A 515 -14.34 -25.93 11.91
CA GLN A 515 -13.48 -27.00 11.41
C GLN A 515 -12.34 -26.47 10.53
N ILE A 516 -12.62 -25.57 9.57
CA ILE A 516 -11.58 -24.96 8.72
C ILE A 516 -10.50 -24.28 9.56
N LEU A 517 -10.90 -23.50 10.58
CA LEU A 517 -9.94 -22.82 11.45
C LEU A 517 -9.11 -23.82 12.28
N ILE A 518 -9.74 -24.84 12.85
CA ILE A 518 -9.04 -25.88 13.62
C ILE A 518 -8.07 -26.68 12.75
N ASP A 519 -8.49 -27.04 11.53
CA ASP A 519 -7.64 -27.74 10.56
C ASP A 519 -6.44 -26.89 10.17
N SER A 520 -6.66 -25.59 9.92
CA SER A 520 -5.60 -24.62 9.62
C SER A 520 -4.61 -24.47 10.79
N ILE A 521 -5.10 -24.37 12.03
CA ILE A 521 -4.28 -24.33 13.26
C ILE A 521 -3.46 -25.61 13.42
N ASN A 522 -4.04 -26.79 13.19
CA ASN A 522 -3.32 -28.05 13.33
C ASN A 522 -2.27 -28.24 12.22
N ASN A 523 -2.60 -27.87 10.99
CA ASN A 523 -1.67 -27.91 9.87
C ASN A 523 -0.49 -26.97 10.09
N SER A 524 -0.71 -25.78 10.67
CA SER A 524 0.35 -24.80 10.89
C SER A 524 1.46 -25.28 11.82
N LYS A 525 1.22 -26.30 12.65
CA LYS A 525 2.25 -26.93 13.50
C LYS A 525 3.36 -27.59 12.70
N VAL A 526 3.03 -28.11 11.51
CA VAL A 526 3.95 -28.92 10.69
C VAL A 526 4.31 -28.20 9.40
N SER A 527 3.37 -27.46 8.81
CA SER A 527 3.55 -26.86 7.49
C SER A 527 4.29 -25.52 7.49
N GLN A 528 4.37 -24.83 8.63
CA GLN A 528 4.93 -23.47 8.70
C GLN A 528 6.37 -23.49 9.23
N PRO A 529 7.32 -22.86 8.52
CA PRO A 529 8.72 -22.79 8.92
C PRO A 529 8.97 -21.82 10.08
N LEU A 530 10.15 -21.95 10.72
CA LEU A 530 10.57 -21.13 11.85
C LEU A 530 10.52 -19.63 11.55
N SER A 531 10.91 -19.20 10.35
CA SER A 531 10.86 -17.78 9.94
C SER A 531 9.47 -17.17 10.12
N ARG A 532 8.41 -17.93 9.79
CA ARG A 532 7.02 -17.49 9.91
C ARG A 532 6.52 -17.52 11.35
N TRP A 533 6.99 -18.47 12.14
CA TRP A 533 6.73 -18.51 13.58
C TRP A 533 7.34 -17.33 14.33
N ILE A 534 8.60 -16.99 14.05
CA ILE A 534 9.28 -15.81 14.62
C ILE A 534 8.50 -14.54 14.26
N PHE A 535 8.09 -14.41 13.00
CA PHE A 535 7.26 -13.28 12.57
C PHE A 535 5.91 -13.26 13.30
N ALA A 536 5.26 -14.41 13.45
CA ALA A 536 3.95 -14.54 14.10
C ALA A 536 3.96 -14.16 15.59
N MET A 537 5.10 -14.29 16.28
CA MET A 537 5.25 -13.86 17.68
C MET A 537 5.04 -12.35 17.88
N GLY A 538 5.19 -11.55 16.82
CA GLY A 538 4.87 -10.11 16.86
C GLY A 538 5.79 -9.29 17.77
N ILE A 539 7.05 -9.72 17.92
CA ILE A 539 8.04 -9.01 18.74
C ILE A 539 8.38 -7.65 18.09
N PRO A 540 8.40 -6.53 18.85
CA PRO A 540 8.68 -5.22 18.29
C PRO A 540 10.01 -5.14 17.53
N GLN A 541 10.01 -4.47 16.38
CA GLN A 541 11.15 -4.34 15.46
C GLN A 541 11.60 -5.64 14.76
N ILE A 542 10.82 -6.72 14.88
CA ILE A 542 11.08 -7.98 14.17
C ILE A 542 10.09 -8.11 13.00
N GLY A 543 10.55 -7.71 11.81
CA GLY A 543 9.82 -7.85 10.56
C GLY A 543 10.07 -9.19 9.84
N GLU A 544 9.54 -9.32 8.64
CA GLU A 544 9.69 -10.52 7.79
C GLU A 544 11.17 -10.80 7.45
N SER A 545 11.93 -9.77 7.03
CA SER A 545 13.36 -9.91 6.72
C SER A 545 14.18 -10.35 7.93
N ALA A 546 13.98 -9.67 9.07
CA ALA A 546 14.64 -10.01 10.33
C ALA A 546 14.29 -11.44 10.79
N SER A 547 13.04 -11.88 10.60
CA SER A 547 12.60 -13.24 10.98
C SER A 547 13.26 -14.32 10.12
N ARG A 548 13.40 -14.08 8.80
CA ARG A 548 14.11 -14.98 7.88
C ARG A 548 15.60 -15.06 8.21
N GLU A 549 16.20 -13.96 8.63
CA GLU A 549 17.60 -13.95 9.08
C GLU A 549 17.79 -14.66 10.43
N LEU A 550 16.86 -14.49 11.38
CA LEU A 550 16.89 -15.23 12.64
C LEU A 550 16.75 -16.74 12.41
N SER A 551 15.88 -17.15 11.48
CA SER A 551 15.73 -18.54 11.04
C SER A 551 17.01 -19.08 10.40
N ARG A 552 17.76 -18.26 9.65
CA ARG A 552 19.06 -18.64 9.10
C ARG A 552 20.08 -18.92 10.19
N LEU A 553 20.10 -18.10 11.23
CA LEU A 553 21.09 -18.16 12.30
C LEU A 553 20.80 -19.22 13.37
N HIS A 554 19.55 -19.67 13.52
CA HIS A 554 19.09 -20.52 14.63
C HIS A 554 18.22 -21.68 14.12
N GLN A 555 18.36 -22.87 14.68
CA GLN A 555 17.56 -24.04 14.25
C GLN A 555 16.16 -24.04 14.85
N SER A 556 16.02 -23.45 16.04
CA SER A 556 14.78 -23.48 16.82
C SER A 556 14.56 -22.18 17.61
N ILE A 557 13.33 -21.96 18.09
CA ILE A 557 13.02 -20.81 18.97
C ILE A 557 13.84 -20.83 20.27
N PRO A 558 14.02 -21.96 20.99
CA PRO A 558 14.91 -22.03 22.15
C PRO A 558 16.32 -21.50 21.89
N ASP A 559 16.92 -21.80 20.72
CA ASP A 559 18.27 -21.33 20.37
C ASP A 559 18.36 -19.81 20.29
N ILE A 560 17.29 -19.14 19.87
CA ILE A 560 17.20 -17.67 19.80
C ILE A 560 17.25 -17.08 21.21
N SER A 561 16.55 -17.70 22.18
CA SER A 561 16.52 -17.25 23.58
C SER A 561 17.91 -17.25 24.22
N SER A 562 18.75 -18.24 23.87
CA SER A 562 20.12 -18.37 24.40
C SER A 562 21.21 -17.83 23.47
N SER A 563 20.84 -17.15 22.38
CA SER A 563 21.77 -16.75 21.32
C SER A 563 22.92 -15.87 21.80
N GLU A 564 24.14 -16.35 21.65
CA GLU A 564 25.36 -15.57 21.87
C GLU A 564 25.51 -14.47 20.81
N ILE A 565 25.10 -14.75 19.56
CA ILE A 565 25.17 -13.79 18.45
C ILE A 565 24.38 -12.52 18.78
N LEU A 566 23.13 -12.66 19.26
CA LEU A 566 22.29 -11.52 19.62
C LEU A 566 22.87 -10.73 20.80
N ARG A 567 23.48 -11.41 21.78
CA ARG A 567 24.15 -10.77 22.92
C ARG A 567 25.39 -10.01 22.49
N THR A 568 26.19 -10.55 21.58
CA THR A 568 27.37 -9.87 21.05
C THR A 568 26.99 -8.64 20.22
N ILE A 569 25.89 -8.68 19.45
CA ILE A 569 25.36 -7.50 18.74
C ILE A 569 24.98 -6.38 19.73
N CYS A 570 24.29 -6.72 20.84
CA CYS A 570 23.97 -5.77 21.90
C CYS A 570 25.24 -5.19 22.54
N LEU A 571 26.20 -6.06 22.88
CA LEU A 571 27.48 -5.67 23.48
C LEU A 571 28.26 -4.73 22.56
N LEU A 572 28.30 -4.99 21.26
CA LEU A 572 28.96 -4.11 20.28
C LEU A 572 28.36 -2.71 20.31
N ALA A 573 27.03 -2.59 20.29
CA ALA A 573 26.37 -1.30 20.37
C ALA A 573 26.67 -0.56 21.69
N ASP A 574 26.67 -1.27 22.82
CA ASP A 574 27.02 -0.70 24.13
C ASP A 574 28.47 -0.18 24.14
N LEU A 575 29.42 -0.97 23.63
CA LEU A 575 30.83 -0.59 23.53
C LEU A 575 31.04 0.60 22.58
N GLU A 576 30.31 0.66 21.47
CA GLU A 576 30.38 1.78 20.52
C GLU A 576 29.82 3.08 21.11
N GLU A 577 28.75 2.99 21.89
CA GLU A 577 28.17 4.11 22.62
C GLU A 577 29.16 4.63 23.68
N GLU A 578 29.70 3.76 24.52
CA GLU A 578 30.72 4.11 25.51
C GLU A 578 31.96 4.74 24.83
N ARG A 579 32.42 4.18 23.71
CA ARG A 579 33.55 4.73 22.93
C ARG A 579 33.27 6.16 22.46
N LYS A 580 32.05 6.45 22.01
CA LYS A 580 31.65 7.81 21.60
C LYS A 580 31.67 8.78 22.78
N GLU A 581 31.18 8.35 23.95
CA GLU A 581 31.19 9.17 25.15
C GLU A 581 32.60 9.53 25.61
N VAL A 582 33.49 8.53 25.70
CA VAL A 582 34.88 8.72 26.16
C VAL A 582 35.82 9.27 25.09
N SER A 583 35.30 9.65 23.91
CA SER A 583 36.11 10.18 22.82
C SER A 583 36.90 11.43 23.27
N PRO A 584 38.23 11.48 23.06
CA PRO A 584 39.06 12.63 23.40
C PRO A 584 38.77 13.87 22.55
N LEU A 585 37.87 13.75 21.56
CA LEU A 585 37.38 14.78 20.66
C LEU A 585 35.86 15.01 20.80
N ASN A 586 35.23 14.52 21.88
CA ASN A 586 33.82 14.72 22.13
C ASN A 586 33.50 16.22 22.27
N LYS A 587 32.71 16.76 21.33
CA LYS A 587 32.35 18.19 21.29
C LYS A 587 31.31 18.59 22.33
N GLU A 588 30.45 17.64 22.74
CA GLU A 588 29.38 17.89 23.71
C GLU A 588 29.89 17.81 25.15
N ARG A 589 30.91 16.98 25.40
CA ARG A 589 31.62 16.86 26.68
C ARG A 589 33.13 16.93 26.50
N PRO A 590 33.72 18.13 26.28
CA PRO A 590 35.15 18.27 26.13
C PRO A 590 35.90 17.86 27.42
N PRO A 591 37.12 17.33 27.32
CA PRO A 591 37.95 17.01 28.48
C PRO A 591 38.32 18.28 29.26
N LEU A 592 38.30 18.21 30.60
CA LEU A 592 38.57 19.35 31.49
C LEU A 592 40.05 19.73 31.53
N ASN A 593 40.95 18.76 31.32
CA ASN A 593 42.40 18.97 31.29
C ASN A 593 43.13 17.93 30.43
N GLU A 594 44.44 18.13 30.21
CA GLU A 594 45.27 17.22 29.41
C GLU A 594 45.42 15.82 30.04
N ALA A 595 45.40 15.73 31.37
CA ALA A 595 45.48 14.45 32.08
C ALA A 595 44.24 13.59 31.83
N GLU A 596 43.05 14.18 31.91
CA GLU A 596 41.77 13.54 31.59
C GLU A 596 41.69 13.19 30.10
N ARG A 597 42.20 14.05 29.21
CA ARG A 597 42.29 13.75 27.77
C ARG A 597 43.14 12.50 27.50
N SER A 598 44.25 12.35 28.22
CA SER A 598 45.13 11.18 28.13
C SER A 598 44.45 9.91 28.67
N ASP A 599 43.74 9.99 29.79
CA ASP A 599 42.97 8.86 30.35
C ASP A 599 41.83 8.43 29.43
N ARG A 600 41.04 9.39 28.93
CA ARG A 600 39.98 9.16 27.93
C ARG A 600 40.52 8.51 26.67
N LYS A 601 41.70 8.94 26.18
CA LYS A 601 42.35 8.30 25.02
C LYS A 601 42.70 6.83 25.30
N LYS A 602 43.27 6.51 26.46
CA LYS A 602 43.56 5.11 26.84
C LYS A 602 42.31 4.25 26.89
N ARG A 603 41.22 4.76 27.49
CA ARG A 603 39.92 4.05 27.53
C ARG A 603 39.32 3.87 26.13
N HIS A 604 39.35 4.92 25.31
CA HIS A 604 38.88 4.88 23.93
C HIS A 604 39.63 3.82 23.11
N ASP A 605 40.96 3.74 23.25
CA ASP A 605 41.78 2.75 22.54
C ASP A 605 41.53 1.33 23.05
N ALA A 606 41.33 1.15 24.37
CA ALA A 606 40.94 -0.14 24.95
C ALA A 606 39.55 -0.61 24.48
N LEU A 607 38.57 0.30 24.43
CA LEU A 607 37.23 0.00 23.90
C LEU A 607 37.29 -0.37 22.42
N LYS A 608 38.12 0.33 21.63
CA LYS A 608 38.34 0.00 20.22
C LYS A 608 38.87 -1.43 20.05
N ALA A 609 39.80 -1.87 20.89
CA ALA A 609 40.31 -3.24 20.84
C ALA A 609 39.22 -4.27 21.15
N ARG A 610 38.40 -4.03 22.18
CA ARG A 610 37.26 -4.91 22.53
C ARG A 610 36.17 -4.95 21.45
N ILE A 611 35.91 -3.83 20.79
CA ILE A 611 34.96 -3.78 19.66
C ILE A 611 35.46 -4.69 18.53
N THR A 612 36.74 -4.58 18.17
CA THR A 612 37.33 -5.42 17.12
C THR A 612 37.32 -6.91 17.48
N GLU A 613 37.53 -7.25 18.75
CA GLU A 613 37.38 -8.63 19.24
C GLU A 613 35.95 -9.15 19.06
N ALA A 614 34.94 -8.41 19.53
CA ALA A 614 33.53 -8.77 19.40
C ALA A 614 33.05 -8.77 17.93
N GLU A 615 33.57 -7.87 17.08
CA GLU A 615 33.31 -7.88 15.63
C GLU A 615 33.84 -9.17 15.00
N ASN A 616 35.03 -9.64 15.39
CA ASN A 616 35.61 -10.88 14.89
C ASN A 616 34.80 -12.12 15.32
N GLU A 617 34.20 -12.11 16.53
CA GLU A 617 33.34 -13.21 17.00
C GLU A 617 32.12 -13.43 16.10
N ILE A 618 31.48 -12.33 15.66
CA ILE A 618 30.27 -12.42 14.84
C ILE A 618 30.53 -12.33 13.32
N ALA A 619 31.75 -11.94 12.90
CA ALA A 619 32.09 -11.73 11.49
C ALA A 619 31.79 -12.96 10.61
N GLY A 620 32.08 -14.16 11.11
CA GLY A 620 31.85 -15.42 10.39
C GLY A 620 30.37 -15.75 10.13
N PHE A 621 29.44 -15.10 10.82
CA PHE A 621 28.01 -15.33 10.65
C PHE A 621 27.38 -14.45 9.57
N GLU A 622 28.08 -13.39 9.12
CA GLU A 622 27.61 -12.41 8.13
C GLU A 622 26.17 -11.92 8.40
N VAL A 623 25.92 -11.45 9.63
CA VAL A 623 24.58 -11.05 10.07
C VAL A 623 24.03 -9.88 9.23
N SER A 624 22.80 -10.02 8.74
CA SER A 624 22.09 -8.96 7.98
C SER A 624 21.91 -7.69 8.84
N PRO A 625 22.00 -6.48 8.23
CA PRO A 625 21.63 -5.22 8.87
C PRO A 625 20.18 -5.18 9.41
N ASP A 626 19.31 -6.08 8.95
CA ASP A 626 17.93 -6.23 9.46
C ASP A 626 17.89 -6.62 10.95
N ILE A 627 18.95 -7.24 11.49
CA ILE A 627 19.08 -7.57 12.91
C ILE A 627 20.10 -6.63 13.56
N GLY A 628 19.61 -5.46 13.98
CA GLY A 628 20.38 -4.49 14.76
C GLY A 628 20.26 -4.65 16.27
N ALA A 629 21.03 -3.87 17.04
CA ALA A 629 21.04 -3.92 18.50
C ALA A 629 19.66 -3.68 19.15
N VAL A 630 18.82 -2.81 18.58
CA VAL A 630 17.47 -2.57 19.11
C VAL A 630 16.59 -3.83 18.97
N ALA A 631 16.63 -4.49 17.82
CA ALA A 631 15.92 -5.74 17.58
C ALA A 631 16.44 -6.86 18.50
N SER A 632 17.76 -7.01 18.62
CA SER A 632 18.40 -7.99 19.51
C SER A 632 18.03 -7.77 20.98
N ARG A 633 18.03 -6.52 21.48
CA ARG A 633 17.60 -6.19 22.84
C ARG A 633 16.13 -6.54 23.06
N ASN A 634 15.25 -6.26 22.09
CA ASN A 634 13.82 -6.61 22.20
C ASN A 634 13.60 -8.11 22.30
N LEU A 635 14.31 -8.92 21.49
CA LEU A 635 14.27 -10.39 21.56
C LEU A 635 14.72 -10.90 22.92
N ILE A 636 15.91 -10.48 23.38
CA ILE A 636 16.46 -10.91 24.67
C ILE A 636 15.53 -10.50 25.82
N THR A 637 15.00 -9.29 25.78
CA THR A 637 14.06 -8.78 26.79
C THR A 637 12.76 -9.57 26.78
N PHE A 638 12.23 -9.92 25.60
CA PHE A 638 11.03 -10.74 25.48
C PHE A 638 11.23 -12.09 26.16
N PHE A 639 12.25 -12.86 25.77
CA PHE A 639 12.51 -14.19 26.34
C PHE A 639 12.88 -14.15 27.83
N SER A 640 13.52 -13.07 28.30
CA SER A 640 13.88 -12.89 29.71
C SER A 640 12.70 -12.41 30.57
N SER A 641 11.61 -11.93 29.96
CA SER A 641 10.42 -11.48 30.67
C SER A 641 9.61 -12.64 31.23
N GLN A 642 8.74 -12.36 32.21
CA GLN A 642 7.79 -13.37 32.71
C GLN A 642 6.91 -13.91 31.57
N HIS A 643 6.40 -13.02 30.72
CA HIS A 643 5.55 -13.38 29.59
C HIS A 643 6.26 -14.28 28.56
N GLY A 644 7.54 -14.01 28.26
CA GLY A 644 8.31 -14.86 27.35
C GLY A 644 8.60 -16.25 27.92
N ARG A 645 8.82 -16.37 29.24
CA ARG A 645 8.96 -17.68 29.90
C ARG A 645 7.67 -18.49 29.84
N GLU A 646 6.54 -17.87 30.16
CA GLU A 646 5.21 -18.50 30.06
C GLU A 646 4.90 -18.93 28.61
N PHE A 647 5.27 -18.09 27.63
CA PHE A 647 5.17 -18.43 26.21
C PHE A 647 5.99 -19.69 25.87
N MET A 648 7.25 -19.76 26.31
CA MET A 648 8.11 -20.92 26.04
C MET A 648 7.59 -22.20 26.71
N GLU A 649 7.15 -22.13 27.96
CA GLU A 649 6.53 -23.27 28.66
C GLU A 649 5.29 -23.79 27.92
N GLN A 650 4.43 -22.89 27.45
CA GLN A 650 3.25 -23.26 26.67
C GLN A 650 3.64 -23.80 25.28
N PHE A 651 4.64 -23.22 24.64
CA PHE A 651 5.16 -23.66 23.34
C PHE A 651 5.68 -25.10 23.41
N GLU A 652 6.44 -25.43 24.46
CA GLU A 652 6.94 -26.78 24.75
C GLU A 652 5.80 -27.75 25.10
N ARG A 653 4.85 -27.33 25.96
CA ARG A 653 3.68 -28.14 26.33
C ARG A 653 2.83 -28.54 25.12
N LEU A 654 2.74 -27.67 24.13
CA LEU A 654 2.00 -27.91 22.89
C LEU A 654 2.78 -28.77 21.87
N GLY A 655 4.05 -29.09 22.16
CA GLY A 655 4.91 -29.88 21.28
C GLY A 655 5.24 -29.18 19.96
N LEU A 656 5.30 -27.85 19.96
CA LEU A 656 5.61 -27.06 18.77
C LEU A 656 7.12 -27.07 18.52
N CYS A 657 7.54 -27.56 17.36
CA CYS A 657 8.95 -27.61 16.96
C CYS A 657 9.12 -27.20 15.48
N PRO A 658 8.84 -25.94 15.12
CA PRO A 658 9.04 -25.49 13.75
C PRO A 658 10.53 -25.53 13.40
N ALA A 659 10.84 -26.19 12.29
CA ALA A 659 12.19 -26.25 11.77
C ALA A 659 12.51 -24.98 10.98
N SER A 660 13.79 -24.59 11.01
CA SER A 660 14.30 -23.55 10.13
C SER A 660 14.19 -23.96 8.66
N ASP A 661 13.68 -23.03 7.85
CA ASP A 661 13.56 -23.11 6.39
C ASP A 661 14.88 -22.82 5.66
N ASN A 662 15.85 -22.21 6.34
CA ASN A 662 17.06 -21.69 5.71
C ASN A 662 18.28 -21.74 6.63
N PHE A 663 18.34 -22.71 7.56
CA PHE A 663 19.38 -22.78 8.57
C PHE A 663 20.77 -22.86 7.95
N LEU A 664 21.54 -21.80 8.18
CA LEU A 664 22.90 -21.67 7.70
C LEU A 664 23.62 -20.56 8.48
N PRO A 665 24.07 -20.84 9.71
CA PRO A 665 24.58 -19.82 10.62
C PRO A 665 25.87 -19.18 10.08
N ARG A 666 26.76 -20.00 9.49
CA ARG A 666 28.01 -19.55 8.87
C ARG A 666 27.96 -19.82 7.37
N PRO A 667 27.85 -18.78 6.53
CA PRO A 667 27.82 -18.98 5.08
C PRO A 667 29.06 -19.67 4.52
N SER A 668 30.20 -19.60 5.23
CA SER A 668 31.46 -20.24 4.87
C SER A 668 31.52 -21.75 5.16
N GLU A 669 30.67 -22.28 6.05
CA GLU A 669 30.62 -23.71 6.42
C GLU A 669 29.60 -24.49 5.57
N ARG A 670 29.18 -23.94 4.42
CA ARG A 670 28.27 -24.62 3.49
C ARG A 670 28.93 -25.91 2.99
N ASP A 671 28.27 -27.03 3.28
CA ASP A 671 28.66 -28.34 2.78
C ASP A 671 28.49 -28.39 1.25
N GLU A 672 29.59 -28.44 0.51
CA GLU A 672 29.60 -28.57 -0.97
C GLU A 672 28.95 -29.88 -1.44
N THR A 673 28.63 -30.81 -0.52
CA THR A 673 28.02 -32.10 -0.81
C THR A 673 26.48 -32.11 -0.77
N ILE A 674 25.84 -31.03 -0.29
CA ILE A 674 24.40 -30.83 -0.52
C ILE A 674 24.29 -30.36 -1.97
N GLY A 675 23.90 -31.27 -2.87
CA GLY A 675 23.80 -31.07 -4.31
C GLY A 675 22.76 -30.04 -4.74
N MET A 676 22.90 -28.80 -4.27
CA MET A 676 22.22 -27.63 -4.77
C MET A 676 23.09 -26.98 -5.86
N PRO A 677 22.57 -26.80 -7.08
CA PRO A 677 23.38 -26.51 -8.25
C PRO A 677 24.06 -25.14 -8.26
N PHE A 678 23.59 -24.19 -7.42
CA PHE A 678 24.05 -22.80 -7.44
C PHE A 678 24.84 -22.36 -6.20
N VAL A 679 25.34 -23.31 -5.41
CA VAL A 679 26.11 -23.03 -4.21
C VAL A 679 27.37 -22.19 -4.51
N GLY A 680 27.54 -21.09 -3.77
CA GLY A 680 28.67 -20.16 -3.91
C GLY A 680 28.62 -19.28 -5.16
N LYS A 681 27.59 -19.42 -5.99
CA LYS A 681 27.43 -18.64 -7.22
C LYS A 681 26.66 -17.37 -6.95
N THR A 682 27.18 -16.25 -7.45
CA THR A 682 26.50 -14.96 -7.37
C THR A 682 25.84 -14.64 -8.69
N PHE A 683 24.55 -14.33 -8.67
CA PHE A 683 23.75 -14.00 -9.83
C PHE A 683 23.40 -12.51 -9.83
N VAL A 684 23.41 -11.91 -11.01
CA VAL A 684 22.73 -10.63 -11.25
C VAL A 684 21.60 -10.91 -12.22
N ILE A 685 20.42 -10.37 -11.93
CA ILE A 685 19.24 -10.53 -12.78
C ILE A 685 19.02 -9.23 -13.56
N THR A 686 18.86 -9.32 -14.88
CA THR A 686 18.65 -8.19 -15.78
C THR A 686 17.73 -8.55 -16.94
N GLY A 687 17.14 -7.54 -17.59
CA GLY A 687 16.19 -7.73 -18.69
C GLY A 687 14.79 -8.11 -18.23
N THR A 688 13.91 -8.29 -19.20
CA THR A 688 12.53 -8.77 -19.07
C THR A 688 12.53 -10.29 -19.12
N LEU A 689 12.04 -10.94 -18.07
CA LEU A 689 11.98 -12.39 -17.94
C LEU A 689 10.53 -12.87 -17.99
N SER A 690 10.30 -14.15 -18.26
CA SER A 690 8.95 -14.74 -18.34
C SER A 690 8.22 -14.82 -16.99
N GLN A 691 8.95 -14.94 -15.88
CA GLN A 691 8.42 -14.87 -14.50
C GLN A 691 8.95 -13.64 -13.75
N PRO A 692 8.30 -13.23 -12.64
CA PRO A 692 8.79 -12.16 -11.78
C PRO A 692 10.24 -12.38 -11.36
N ARG A 693 11.05 -11.32 -11.37
CA ARG A 693 12.46 -11.39 -10.90
C ARG A 693 12.58 -11.91 -9.46
N SER A 694 11.55 -11.71 -8.63
CA SER A 694 11.47 -12.26 -7.27
C SER A 694 11.38 -13.78 -7.27
N GLU A 695 10.68 -14.39 -8.23
CA GLU A 695 10.59 -15.84 -8.35
C GLU A 695 11.92 -16.43 -8.80
N TYR A 696 12.57 -15.88 -9.83
CA TYR A 696 13.93 -16.31 -10.18
C TYR A 696 14.93 -16.07 -9.05
N LYS A 697 14.78 -14.96 -8.33
CA LYS A 697 15.59 -14.69 -7.15
C LYS A 697 15.37 -15.76 -6.09
N GLU A 698 14.12 -16.09 -5.80
CA GLU A 698 13.76 -17.14 -4.85
C GLU A 698 14.23 -18.52 -5.32
N MET A 699 14.09 -18.87 -6.60
CA MET A 699 14.63 -20.11 -7.19
C MET A 699 16.15 -20.21 -7.04
N ILE A 700 16.86 -19.13 -7.37
CA ILE A 700 18.32 -19.05 -7.25
C ILE A 700 18.75 -19.14 -5.77
N GLU A 701 18.07 -18.42 -4.88
CA GLU A 701 18.37 -18.40 -3.44
C GLU A 701 18.02 -19.72 -2.76
N ASN A 702 16.90 -20.35 -3.13
CA ASN A 702 16.48 -21.68 -2.67
C ASN A 702 17.42 -22.78 -3.16
N SER A 703 18.11 -22.55 -4.28
CA SER A 703 19.11 -23.46 -4.85
C SER A 703 20.55 -23.09 -4.46
N GLY A 704 20.71 -22.26 -3.42
CA GLY A 704 22.00 -21.96 -2.78
C GLY A 704 22.79 -20.78 -3.37
N GLY A 705 22.28 -20.12 -4.41
CA GLY A 705 22.88 -18.96 -5.04
C GLY A 705 22.58 -17.63 -4.32
N LYS A 706 23.33 -16.58 -4.65
CA LYS A 706 23.15 -15.22 -4.08
C LYS A 706 22.80 -14.23 -5.17
N VAL A 707 21.68 -13.51 -5.06
CA VAL A 707 21.31 -12.49 -6.05
C VAL A 707 21.74 -11.09 -5.59
N THR A 708 22.48 -10.38 -6.43
CA THR A 708 22.92 -9.00 -6.17
C THR A 708 22.40 -8.02 -7.23
N GLY A 709 22.27 -6.75 -6.86
CA GLY A 709 21.72 -5.72 -7.74
C GLY A 709 22.70 -5.19 -8.80
N SER A 710 23.99 -5.44 -8.63
CA SER A 710 25.06 -4.86 -9.45
C SER A 710 26.14 -5.88 -9.81
N ILE A 711 26.62 -5.80 -11.05
CA ILE A 711 27.71 -6.63 -11.55
C ILE A 711 29.03 -6.17 -10.94
N SER A 712 29.72 -7.12 -10.31
CA SER A 712 31.07 -6.98 -9.72
C SER A 712 31.97 -8.11 -10.19
N LYS A 713 33.28 -8.04 -9.90
CA LYS A 713 34.25 -9.12 -10.21
C LYS A 713 33.92 -10.46 -9.52
N GLY A 714 33.09 -10.46 -8.47
CA GLY A 714 32.65 -11.68 -7.78
C GLY A 714 31.34 -12.25 -8.31
N THR A 715 30.76 -11.67 -9.36
CA THR A 715 29.52 -12.19 -9.97
C THR A 715 29.85 -13.41 -10.83
N SER A 716 29.13 -14.52 -10.62
CA SER A 716 29.33 -15.77 -11.34
C SER A 716 28.51 -15.83 -12.62
N PHE A 717 27.24 -15.42 -12.55
CA PHE A 717 26.32 -15.47 -13.68
C PHE A 717 25.49 -14.19 -13.81
N LEU A 718 25.20 -13.79 -15.04
CA LEU A 718 24.18 -12.79 -15.36
C LEU A 718 22.98 -13.51 -15.98
N LEU A 719 21.86 -13.59 -15.27
CA LEU A 719 20.59 -14.01 -15.84
C LEU A 719 20.03 -12.83 -16.65
N ALA A 720 20.02 -12.96 -17.98
CA ALA A 720 19.63 -11.88 -18.88
C ALA A 720 18.45 -12.28 -19.77
N GLY A 721 17.30 -11.64 -19.54
CA GLY A 721 16.16 -11.65 -20.45
C GLY A 721 16.22 -10.57 -21.53
N GLU A 722 15.14 -10.38 -22.29
CA GLU A 722 15.09 -9.38 -23.36
C GLU A 722 15.28 -7.95 -22.82
N GLY A 723 16.02 -7.09 -23.53
CA GLY A 723 16.24 -5.69 -23.13
C GLY A 723 17.32 -5.44 -22.04
N GLY A 724 18.11 -6.45 -21.64
CA GLY A 724 19.16 -6.33 -20.61
C GLY A 724 20.50 -5.68 -20.99
N GLY A 725 20.56 -4.84 -22.04
CA GLY A 725 21.78 -4.45 -22.76
C GLY A 725 22.93 -3.89 -21.91
N SER A 726 22.68 -2.85 -21.09
CA SER A 726 23.75 -2.14 -20.36
C SER A 726 24.47 -2.97 -19.28
N LYS A 727 23.80 -3.99 -18.73
CA LYS A 727 24.39 -4.95 -17.80
C LYS A 727 25.05 -6.12 -18.55
N ARG A 728 24.54 -6.49 -19.71
CA ARG A 728 25.16 -7.49 -20.59
C ARG A 728 26.53 -7.03 -21.08
N ASP A 729 26.62 -5.80 -21.57
CA ASP A 729 27.89 -5.18 -21.98
C ASP A 729 28.91 -5.15 -20.81
N LYS A 730 28.42 -4.92 -19.59
CA LYS A 730 29.27 -4.89 -18.40
C LYS A 730 29.72 -6.28 -17.94
N ALA A 731 28.89 -7.31 -18.12
CA ALA A 731 29.26 -8.70 -17.87
C ALA A 731 30.31 -9.18 -18.88
N ASP A 732 30.12 -8.88 -20.18
CA ASP A 732 31.06 -9.23 -21.25
C ASP A 732 32.45 -8.61 -21.00
N ASN A 733 32.50 -7.34 -20.61
CA ASN A 733 33.76 -6.65 -20.27
C ASN A 733 34.48 -7.22 -19.03
N LEU A 734 33.75 -7.90 -18.14
CA LEU A 734 34.29 -8.51 -16.92
C LEU A 734 34.48 -10.03 -17.05
N GLY A 735 34.16 -10.62 -18.21
CA GLY A 735 34.27 -12.06 -18.47
C GLY A 735 33.27 -12.90 -17.67
N ILE A 736 32.10 -12.35 -17.35
CA ILE A 736 31.06 -13.02 -16.56
C ILE A 736 30.08 -13.73 -17.51
N GLU A 737 29.74 -14.98 -17.19
CA GLU A 737 28.87 -15.80 -18.04
C GLU A 737 27.42 -15.30 -18.03
N VAL A 738 26.84 -15.12 -19.23
CA VAL A 738 25.45 -14.66 -19.41
C VAL A 738 24.59 -15.86 -19.75
N ILE A 739 23.59 -16.13 -18.91
CA ILE A 739 22.68 -17.27 -19.04
C ILE A 739 21.25 -16.82 -19.35
N SER A 740 20.52 -17.63 -20.12
CA SER A 740 19.08 -17.47 -20.38
C SER A 740 18.23 -18.12 -19.27
N GLU A 741 16.92 -17.87 -19.30
CA GLU A 741 15.95 -18.50 -18.40
C GLU A 741 15.92 -20.03 -18.55
N ASP A 742 15.90 -20.52 -19.79
CA ASP A 742 15.93 -21.96 -20.07
C ASP A 742 17.23 -22.61 -19.56
N GLN A 743 18.36 -21.90 -19.63
CA GLN A 743 19.64 -22.37 -19.12
C GLN A 743 19.66 -22.39 -17.59
N LEU A 744 19.07 -21.39 -16.93
CA LEU A 744 18.91 -21.40 -15.48
C LEU A 744 18.09 -22.61 -15.03
N ILE A 745 16.96 -22.88 -15.69
CA ILE A 745 16.09 -24.01 -15.39
C ILE A 745 16.82 -25.34 -15.65
N SER A 746 17.53 -25.45 -16.77
CA SER A 746 18.35 -26.65 -17.08
C SER A 746 19.52 -26.86 -16.11
N MET A 747 19.97 -25.83 -15.40
CA MET A 747 20.98 -25.96 -14.36
C MET A 747 20.35 -26.27 -12.98
N LEU A 748 19.03 -26.16 -12.84
CA LEU A 748 18.27 -26.51 -11.64
C LEU A 748 17.81 -27.97 -11.62
N ASP A 749 17.67 -28.59 -12.80
CA ASP A 749 17.48 -30.05 -13.01
C ASP A 749 18.80 -30.83 -12.85
#